data_AF-A0A925HF50-F1
#
_entry.id   AF-A0A925HF50-F1
#
_cell.length_a   1.000
_cell.length_b   1.000
_cell.length_c   1.000
_cell.angle_alpha   90.00
_cell.angle_beta   90.00
_cell.angle_gamma   90.00
#
_symmetry.space_group_name_H-M   'P 1'
#
loop_
_entity.id
_entity.type
_entity.pdbx_description
1 polymer ?
#
loop_
_entity_poly.entity_id
_entity_poly.type
_entity_poly.pdbx_seq_one_letter_code
_entity_poly.pdbx_strand_id
1 'polypeptide(L)'
;MDDVRQALNGVIANPAAYARSILLTVVVIAALIALFKVGPRLWRAIEEVFFTNWQLAMLGTAAIVLSLAGGWTTWDGMTNFTGEPVLSLMFTFGIHGVMLIVAWLIGESFATGMSTVPRSGITRVTAPLVVVIIVGAALLAAGFAVYQWNYGIQADYVIQALIAAGLLVGVLGLLTAFARTDVVAPYAQALRIMVKNSMLWVMFLACMATSVFFSFDSRFNVVFPQEQRERVSELRATNQVSAIIADIGATISDQQLTQTSSLFQSEGWHAYESQLDKLAAAAQGSTGEIEKYFNDQIEARNRGIKEQQERITTAQSGQAGIAGKKTSLTDELARLESDRATLAADYSATKTELDTRAKTIDAKRVEAMAESKGVEGTLKEGRGPVYRQIIGDLGKLQAAFKIQDDRVKDAKKRLDAAEGRISQIKRELATIDGELAKYKGEEETAGQRIKMAHDNLAGQDAEQRVDPGRVLPAFETARAEFRQHPDAERLAEVQQRCSQLYSAMFSADVTKPKVAGIDCDPKQASEAGANLFTLQAGTKAFNANCVGGDKLAGQRSTDALFGFAVKCLSDSGLPSRQTDELRGKISYAEMNRDDKAHRFVVSLNAFQDGNRLAYLALAIAIGIDSLIFMTGLFGANAVRSPLADVPSAKGRNSAQLEAIIENALLPDTLDNARATLNAMRPITNASGFMAEVRPEMLDPHTERQVLGVLNAGSTISAVDYDEAAGRYLVRAELYEFLSIVAKRSFEADKANIDLAELEKIVGVALLPDINQNAETVLHYMHPIDEDRGFTAEINLAEVIDEHKRTVRSTLNAGATLGRVQRRSKGANEFWIHRDLYKTLARIRARTLMADYGRPRLAGGQAQGERFGGSITQQAKAIEHRPAAVPADDATTTEIRGGFITQLLAALNIKSEAWERVSGNAHV
;
A
#
# COMPACT_ATOMS: atom_id res chain seq x y z
N MET A 1 -27.39 -51.21 22.18
CA MET A 1 -28.22 -50.87 20.99
C MET A 1 -28.54 -49.38 20.94
N ASP A 2 -28.61 -48.71 22.10
CA ASP A 2 -28.90 -47.27 22.17
C ASP A 2 -27.75 -46.37 21.68
N ASP A 3 -26.48 -46.75 21.87
CA ASP A 3 -25.32 -46.01 21.33
C ASP A 3 -25.29 -45.98 19.79
N VAL A 4 -25.71 -47.08 19.14
CA VAL A 4 -25.76 -47.17 17.67
C VAL A 4 -26.90 -46.31 17.12
N ARG A 5 -28.02 -46.20 17.83
CA ARG A 5 -29.13 -45.32 17.46
C ARG A 5 -28.80 -43.85 17.69
N GLN A 6 -28.07 -43.52 18.76
CA GLN A 6 -27.56 -42.16 18.99
C GLN A 6 -26.53 -41.74 17.93
N ALA A 7 -25.64 -42.65 17.53
CA ALA A 7 -24.71 -42.41 16.43
C ALA A 7 -25.46 -42.25 15.09
N LEU A 8 -26.45 -43.09 14.79
CA LEU A 8 -27.27 -42.97 13.57
C LEU A 8 -28.05 -41.65 13.52
N ASN A 9 -28.64 -41.23 14.65
CA ASN A 9 -29.39 -39.98 14.74
C ASN A 9 -28.47 -38.76 14.62
N GLY A 10 -27.23 -38.84 15.11
CA GLY A 10 -26.20 -37.81 14.90
C GLY A 10 -25.71 -37.73 13.45
N VAL A 11 -25.63 -38.87 12.74
CA VAL A 11 -25.26 -38.94 11.32
C VAL A 11 -26.37 -38.37 10.42
N ILE A 12 -27.64 -38.61 10.76
CA ILE A 12 -28.80 -38.09 10.01
C ILE A 12 -28.99 -36.58 10.24
N ALA A 13 -28.61 -36.06 11.41
CA ALA A 13 -28.74 -34.65 11.75
C ALA A 13 -27.69 -33.73 11.06
N ASN A 14 -26.54 -34.27 10.62
CA ASN A 14 -25.53 -33.46 9.94
C ASN A 14 -24.64 -34.30 8.98
N PRO A 15 -25.19 -34.78 7.84
CA PRO A 15 -24.53 -35.73 6.95
C PRO A 15 -23.23 -35.18 6.32
N ALA A 16 -23.13 -33.86 6.14
CA ALA A 16 -21.95 -33.21 5.57
C ALA A 16 -20.72 -33.25 6.51
N ALA A 17 -20.92 -33.09 7.81
CA ALA A 17 -19.83 -33.13 8.81
C ALA A 17 -19.28 -34.55 8.98
N TYR A 18 -20.16 -35.56 8.99
CA TYR A 18 -19.76 -36.95 9.10
C TYR A 18 -19.08 -37.47 7.82
N ALA A 19 -19.57 -37.11 6.64
CA ALA A 19 -18.92 -37.45 5.37
C ALA A 19 -17.49 -36.90 5.31
N ARG A 20 -17.27 -35.65 5.78
CA ARG A 20 -15.95 -35.02 5.87
C ARG A 20 -15.01 -35.77 6.83
N SER A 21 -15.52 -36.20 7.98
CA SER A 21 -14.74 -36.96 8.96
C SER A 21 -14.36 -38.36 8.46
N ILE A 22 -15.29 -39.06 7.80
CA ILE A 22 -15.07 -40.39 7.22
C ILE A 22 -14.01 -40.31 6.12
N LEU A 23 -14.10 -39.32 5.24
CA LEU A 23 -13.14 -39.10 4.15
C LEU A 23 -11.73 -38.80 4.70
N LEU A 24 -11.62 -38.00 5.77
CA LEU A 24 -10.36 -37.77 6.47
C LEU A 24 -9.78 -39.07 7.07
N THR A 25 -10.58 -39.90 7.74
CA THR A 25 -10.11 -41.21 8.24
C THR A 25 -9.68 -42.14 7.13
N VAL A 26 -10.39 -42.18 6.00
CA VAL A 26 -10.02 -43.02 4.85
C VAL A 26 -8.70 -42.55 4.23
N VAL A 27 -8.48 -41.24 4.13
CA VAL A 27 -7.20 -40.66 3.65
C VAL A 27 -6.06 -40.96 4.62
N VAL A 28 -6.29 -40.87 5.93
CA VAL A 28 -5.28 -41.21 6.96
C VAL A 28 -4.92 -42.69 6.92
N ILE A 29 -5.91 -43.58 6.78
CA ILE A 29 -5.69 -45.02 6.67
C ILE A 29 -4.97 -45.35 5.35
N ALA A 30 -5.33 -44.72 4.23
CA ALA A 30 -4.64 -44.89 2.96
C ALA A 30 -3.18 -44.39 3.03
N ALA A 31 -2.94 -43.26 3.70
CA ALA A 31 -1.59 -42.73 3.93
C ALA A 31 -0.75 -43.67 4.81
N LEU A 32 -1.32 -44.24 5.87
CA LEU A 32 -0.66 -45.22 6.74
C LEU A 32 -0.35 -46.52 5.99
N ILE A 33 -1.27 -47.02 5.15
CA ILE A 33 -1.04 -48.21 4.33
C ILE A 33 0.06 -47.96 3.29
N ALA A 34 0.08 -46.79 2.65
CA ALA A 34 1.16 -46.40 1.75
C ALA A 34 2.51 -46.32 2.48
N LEU A 35 2.54 -45.72 3.68
CA LEU A 35 3.76 -45.61 4.48
C LEU A 35 4.33 -46.97 4.88
N PHE A 36 3.48 -47.92 5.30
CA PHE A 36 3.94 -49.23 5.80
C PHE A 36 4.27 -50.25 4.70
N LYS A 37 3.54 -50.27 3.57
CA LYS A 37 3.80 -51.23 2.48
C LYS A 37 4.79 -50.71 1.43
N VAL A 38 4.73 -49.42 1.12
CA VAL A 38 5.55 -48.81 0.06
C VAL A 38 6.81 -48.21 0.66
N GLY A 39 6.75 -47.67 1.88
CA GLY A 39 7.87 -47.02 2.57
C GLY A 39 9.20 -47.78 2.53
N PRO A 40 9.28 -49.09 2.86
CA PRO A 40 10.56 -49.81 2.84
C PRO A 40 11.14 -50.01 1.44
N ARG A 41 10.28 -50.13 0.42
CA ARG A 41 10.70 -50.26 -0.99
C ARG A 41 11.08 -48.91 -1.59
N LEU A 42 10.29 -47.88 -1.25
CA LEU A 42 10.56 -46.49 -1.63
C LEU A 42 11.84 -46.00 -0.98
N TRP A 43 12.08 -46.34 0.30
CA TRP A 43 13.28 -45.94 1.03
C TRP A 43 14.54 -46.56 0.41
N ARG A 44 14.52 -47.86 0.05
CA ARG A 44 15.63 -48.48 -0.67
C ARG A 44 15.86 -47.85 -2.05
N ALA A 45 14.80 -47.56 -2.80
CA ALA A 45 14.91 -46.89 -4.09
C ALA A 45 15.42 -45.44 -3.96
N ILE A 46 14.97 -44.71 -2.93
CA ILE A 46 15.43 -43.36 -2.61
C ILE A 46 16.90 -43.41 -2.19
N GLU A 47 17.29 -44.34 -1.34
CA GLU A 47 18.67 -44.54 -0.87
C GLU A 47 19.60 -44.86 -2.06
N GLU A 48 19.19 -45.78 -2.93
CA GLU A 48 19.93 -46.16 -4.13
C GLU A 48 20.08 -44.99 -5.12
N VAL A 49 19.03 -44.18 -5.33
CA VAL A 49 19.08 -42.97 -6.17
C VAL A 49 19.91 -41.84 -5.53
N PHE A 50 19.82 -41.66 -4.21
CA PHE A 50 20.57 -40.63 -3.48
C PHE A 50 22.08 -40.90 -3.50
N PHE A 51 22.50 -42.17 -3.46
CA PHE A 51 23.90 -42.56 -3.46
C PHE A 51 24.50 -42.80 -4.86
N THR A 52 23.70 -43.10 -5.89
CA THR A 52 24.21 -43.28 -7.27
C THR A 52 24.23 -41.98 -8.07
N ASN A 53 23.30 -41.04 -7.83
CA ASN A 53 23.28 -39.75 -8.50
C ASN A 53 22.75 -38.62 -7.60
N TRP A 54 23.61 -38.18 -6.67
CA TRP A 54 23.27 -37.23 -5.61
C TRP A 54 22.72 -35.88 -6.13
N GLN A 55 23.11 -35.45 -7.33
CA GLN A 55 22.63 -34.20 -7.95
C GLN A 55 21.14 -34.30 -8.32
N LEU A 56 20.74 -35.43 -8.91
CA LEU A 56 19.34 -35.72 -9.22
C LEU A 56 18.48 -35.79 -7.97
N ALA A 57 19.01 -36.44 -6.92
CA ALA A 57 18.30 -36.56 -5.66
C ALA A 57 18.15 -35.21 -4.96
N MET A 58 19.17 -34.35 -4.99
CA MET A 58 19.10 -32.96 -4.49
C MET A 58 18.07 -32.12 -5.24
N LEU A 59 18.10 -32.13 -6.59
CA LEU A 59 17.16 -31.37 -7.41
C LEU A 59 15.71 -31.84 -7.23
N GLY A 60 15.49 -33.15 -7.18
CA GLY A 60 14.16 -33.74 -6.93
C GLY A 60 13.64 -33.41 -5.53
N THR A 61 14.49 -33.48 -4.50
CA THR A 61 14.11 -33.13 -3.12
C THR A 61 13.81 -31.64 -3.00
N ALA A 62 14.61 -30.77 -3.63
CA ALA A 62 14.37 -29.34 -3.67
C ALA A 62 13.03 -28.99 -4.36
N ALA A 63 12.72 -29.65 -5.48
CA ALA A 63 11.45 -29.45 -6.19
C ALA A 63 10.24 -29.81 -5.31
N ILE A 64 10.31 -30.92 -4.55
CA ILE A 64 9.25 -31.34 -3.62
C ILE A 64 9.11 -30.36 -2.47
N VAL A 65 10.22 -29.97 -1.82
CA VAL A 65 10.19 -29.03 -0.68
C VAL A 65 9.66 -27.67 -1.11
N LEU A 66 10.09 -27.15 -2.27
CA LEU A 66 9.59 -25.90 -2.81
C LEU A 66 8.11 -25.98 -3.19
N SER A 67 7.66 -27.10 -3.77
CA SER A 67 6.23 -27.31 -4.10
C SER A 67 5.37 -27.41 -2.83
N LEU A 68 5.88 -27.99 -1.75
CA LEU A 68 5.18 -28.01 -0.46
C LEU A 68 5.14 -26.62 0.18
N ALA A 69 6.24 -25.86 0.13
CA ALA A 69 6.32 -24.51 0.66
C ALA A 69 5.44 -23.52 -0.13
N GLY A 70 5.48 -23.59 -1.46
CA GLY A 70 4.58 -22.86 -2.36
C GLY A 70 3.13 -23.28 -2.12
N GLY A 71 2.87 -24.59 -2.10
CA GLY A 71 1.56 -25.20 -1.86
C GLY A 71 0.92 -24.77 -0.54
N TRP A 72 1.70 -24.65 0.54
CA TRP A 72 1.22 -24.12 1.82
C TRP A 72 0.67 -22.69 1.68
N THR A 73 1.40 -21.81 0.99
CA THR A 73 0.97 -20.41 0.81
C THR A 73 -0.20 -20.27 -0.17
N THR A 74 -0.22 -21.09 -1.23
CA THR A 74 -1.38 -21.17 -2.14
C THR A 74 -2.62 -21.69 -1.40
N TRP A 75 -2.43 -22.67 -0.49
CA TRP A 75 -3.51 -23.24 0.31
C TRP A 75 -4.09 -22.22 1.27
N ASP A 76 -3.24 -21.54 2.05
CA ASP A 76 -3.68 -20.52 2.98
C ASP A 76 -4.50 -19.41 2.27
N GLY A 77 -3.99 -18.85 1.16
CA GLY A 77 -4.72 -17.86 0.38
C GLY A 77 -6.05 -18.37 -0.20
N MET A 78 -6.09 -19.64 -0.60
CA MET A 78 -7.31 -20.25 -1.15
C MET A 78 -8.32 -20.65 -0.07
N THR A 79 -7.87 -21.01 1.14
CA THR A 79 -8.75 -21.21 2.29
C THR A 79 -9.42 -19.90 2.70
N ASN A 80 -8.66 -18.79 2.68
CA ASN A 80 -9.18 -17.45 2.90
C ASN A 80 -10.24 -17.06 1.85
N PHE A 81 -10.13 -17.55 0.62
CA PHE A 81 -11.08 -17.27 -0.47
C PHE A 81 -12.34 -18.15 -0.44
N THR A 82 -12.17 -19.47 -0.24
CA THR A 82 -13.27 -20.44 -0.35
C THR A 82 -13.99 -20.71 0.97
N GLY A 83 -13.38 -20.40 2.11
CA GLY A 83 -13.88 -20.73 3.45
C GLY A 83 -13.85 -22.23 3.78
N GLU A 84 -13.41 -23.09 2.85
CA GLU A 84 -13.48 -24.55 2.96
C GLU A 84 -12.10 -25.20 2.83
N PRO A 85 -11.42 -25.55 3.95
CA PRO A 85 -10.00 -25.93 3.94
C PRO A 85 -9.67 -27.20 3.16
N VAL A 86 -10.64 -28.12 3.03
CA VAL A 86 -10.46 -29.40 2.32
C VAL A 86 -10.49 -29.20 0.80
N LEU A 87 -11.44 -28.38 0.33
CA LEU A 87 -11.58 -28.06 -1.09
C LEU A 87 -10.34 -27.30 -1.58
N SER A 88 -9.86 -26.33 -0.79
CA SER A 88 -8.64 -25.58 -1.11
C SER A 88 -7.43 -26.50 -1.18
N LEU A 89 -7.31 -27.48 -0.28
CA LEU A 89 -6.20 -28.43 -0.28
C LEU A 89 -6.20 -29.29 -1.55
N MET A 90 -7.36 -29.76 -2.01
CA MET A 90 -7.46 -30.53 -3.26
C MET A 90 -7.05 -29.71 -4.48
N PHE A 91 -7.49 -28.45 -4.58
CA PHE A 91 -7.10 -27.57 -5.67
C PHE A 91 -5.62 -27.23 -5.65
N THR A 92 -5.05 -26.94 -4.48
CA THR A 92 -3.61 -26.63 -4.35
C THR A 92 -2.74 -27.82 -4.72
N PHE A 93 -3.12 -29.02 -4.29
CA PHE A 93 -2.45 -30.26 -4.72
C PHE A 93 -2.52 -30.44 -6.24
N GLY A 94 -3.68 -30.18 -6.86
CA GLY A 94 -3.84 -30.21 -8.31
C GLY A 94 -2.94 -29.21 -9.03
N ILE A 95 -2.93 -27.95 -8.59
CA ILE A 95 -2.14 -26.87 -9.19
C ILE A 95 -0.63 -27.18 -9.10
N HIS A 96 -0.12 -27.49 -7.91
CA HIS A 96 1.31 -27.75 -7.71
C HIS A 96 1.75 -29.07 -8.34
N GLY A 97 0.89 -30.10 -8.32
CA GLY A 97 1.15 -31.37 -8.98
C GLY A 97 1.26 -31.23 -10.50
N VAL A 98 0.32 -30.53 -11.14
CA VAL A 98 0.39 -30.25 -12.57
C VAL A 98 1.58 -29.35 -12.90
N MET A 99 1.83 -28.31 -12.10
CA MET A 99 2.95 -27.39 -12.31
C MET A 99 4.31 -28.11 -12.32
N LEU A 100 4.55 -29.01 -11.38
CA LEU A 100 5.80 -29.77 -11.30
C LEU A 100 5.94 -30.77 -12.47
N ILE A 101 4.88 -31.50 -12.81
CA ILE A 101 4.89 -32.44 -13.94
C ILE A 101 5.16 -31.70 -15.26
N VAL A 102 4.50 -30.55 -15.47
CA VAL A 102 4.66 -29.77 -16.69
C VAL A 102 6.04 -29.14 -16.77
N ALA A 103 6.59 -28.63 -15.66
CA ALA A 103 7.96 -28.12 -15.62
C ALA A 103 8.97 -29.20 -16.04
N TRP A 104 8.77 -30.44 -15.58
CA TRP A 104 9.58 -31.59 -15.98
C TRP A 104 9.44 -31.92 -17.47
N LEU A 105 8.21 -31.99 -18.00
CA LEU A 105 7.95 -32.26 -19.42
C LEU A 105 8.51 -31.18 -20.35
N ILE A 106 8.49 -29.93 -19.91
CA ILE A 106 9.15 -28.81 -20.60
C ILE A 106 10.66 -29.06 -20.62
N GLY A 107 11.26 -29.45 -19.50
CA GLY A 107 12.69 -29.83 -19.43
C GLY A 107 13.07 -30.94 -20.40
N GLU A 108 12.32 -32.04 -20.42
CA GLU A 108 12.54 -33.18 -21.33
C GLU A 108 12.41 -32.76 -22.81
N SER A 109 11.49 -31.84 -23.09
CA SER A 109 11.30 -31.28 -24.44
C SER A 109 12.48 -30.44 -24.92
N PHE A 110 13.12 -29.67 -24.03
CA PHE A 110 14.35 -28.94 -24.37
C PHE A 110 15.52 -29.90 -24.54
N ALA A 111 15.65 -30.90 -23.66
CA ALA A 111 16.71 -31.90 -23.74
C ALA A 111 16.70 -32.66 -25.07
N THR A 112 15.52 -33.09 -25.53
CA THR A 112 15.35 -33.86 -26.78
C THR A 112 15.40 -32.99 -28.04
N GLY A 113 15.05 -31.70 -27.94
CA GLY A 113 15.04 -30.79 -29.09
C GLY A 113 16.40 -30.19 -29.44
N MET A 114 17.38 -30.20 -28.52
CA MET A 114 18.71 -29.62 -28.76
C MET A 114 19.66 -30.54 -29.54
N SER A 115 19.46 -31.87 -29.54
CA SER A 115 20.32 -32.84 -30.27
C SER A 115 19.88 -33.12 -31.71
N THR A 116 18.74 -32.57 -32.16
CA THR A 116 18.31 -32.70 -33.56
C THR A 116 19.10 -31.73 -34.44
N VAL A 117 20.06 -32.24 -35.20
CA VAL A 117 20.72 -31.43 -36.24
C VAL A 117 19.75 -31.28 -37.40
N PRO A 118 19.44 -30.05 -37.86
CA PRO A 118 18.66 -29.86 -39.07
C PRO A 118 19.40 -30.53 -40.22
N ARG A 119 18.75 -31.50 -40.88
CA ARG A 119 19.28 -32.18 -42.07
C ARG A 119 19.84 -31.11 -42.99
N SER A 120 21.13 -31.15 -43.28
CA SER A 120 21.87 -30.15 -44.06
C SER A 120 21.41 -30.17 -45.53
N GLY A 121 20.16 -29.80 -45.77
CA GLY A 121 19.70 -29.24 -47.02
C GLY A 121 19.89 -27.74 -46.88
N ILE A 122 20.78 -27.17 -47.69
CA ILE A 122 20.98 -25.74 -47.85
C ILE A 122 19.60 -25.07 -47.92
N THR A 123 19.13 -24.48 -46.83
CA THR A 123 17.89 -23.69 -46.83
C THR A 123 18.20 -22.40 -47.57
N ARG A 124 18.06 -22.43 -48.90
CA ARG A 124 17.83 -21.21 -49.68
C ARG A 124 16.61 -20.53 -49.07
N VAL A 125 16.73 -19.24 -48.79
CA VAL A 125 15.63 -18.37 -48.35
C VAL A 125 14.40 -18.67 -49.21
N THR A 126 13.41 -19.34 -48.63
CA THR A 126 12.21 -19.71 -49.38
C THR A 126 11.30 -18.50 -49.50
N ALA A 127 10.83 -18.23 -50.72
CA ALA A 127 9.87 -17.17 -51.09
C ALA A 127 8.77 -16.82 -50.04
N PRO A 128 8.16 -17.76 -49.28
CA PRO A 128 7.17 -17.42 -48.26
C PRO A 128 7.66 -16.48 -47.15
N LEU A 129 8.94 -16.51 -46.76
CA LEU A 129 9.45 -15.62 -45.70
C LEU A 129 9.54 -14.16 -46.17
N VAL A 130 9.86 -13.96 -47.46
CA VAL A 130 9.86 -12.63 -48.09
C VAL A 130 8.42 -12.11 -48.23
N VAL A 131 7.47 -12.98 -48.57
CA VAL A 131 6.04 -12.62 -48.68
C VAL A 131 5.47 -12.19 -47.34
N VAL A 132 5.79 -12.89 -46.23
CA VAL A 132 5.32 -12.50 -44.88
C VAL A 132 5.89 -11.14 -44.45
N ILE A 133 7.16 -10.85 -44.76
CA ILE A 133 7.77 -9.55 -44.47
C ILE A 133 7.11 -8.43 -45.29
N ILE A 134 6.82 -8.68 -46.58
CA ILE A 134 6.15 -7.69 -47.45
C ILE A 134 4.71 -7.44 -46.98
N VAL A 135 3.96 -8.48 -46.61
CA VAL A 135 2.59 -8.35 -46.10
C VAL A 135 2.57 -7.62 -44.76
N GLY A 136 3.51 -7.92 -43.86
CA GLY A 136 3.65 -7.22 -42.58
C GLY A 136 3.99 -5.73 -42.76
N ALA A 137 4.87 -5.40 -43.70
CA ALA A 137 5.20 -4.02 -44.03
C ALA A 137 4.02 -3.26 -44.67
N ALA A 138 3.24 -3.94 -45.52
CA ALA A 138 2.05 -3.36 -46.14
C ALA A 138 0.94 -3.07 -45.11
N LEU A 139 0.73 -3.96 -44.14
CA LEU A 139 -0.25 -3.76 -43.07
C LEU A 139 0.16 -2.63 -42.11
N LEU A 140 1.46 -2.49 -41.82
CA LEU A 140 1.98 -1.36 -41.04
C LEU A 140 1.81 -0.03 -41.78
N ALA A 141 2.08 0.01 -43.09
CA ALA A 141 1.86 1.20 -43.91
C ALA A 141 0.37 1.57 -43.99
N ALA A 142 -0.53 0.58 -44.10
CA ALA A 142 -1.97 0.80 -44.11
C ALA A 142 -2.48 1.33 -42.75
N GLY A 143 -2.01 0.76 -41.63
CA GLY A 143 -2.34 1.27 -40.30
C GLY A 143 -1.86 2.70 -40.07
N PHE A 144 -0.67 3.03 -40.58
CA PHE A 144 -0.12 4.39 -40.54
C PHE A 144 -0.94 5.38 -41.37
N ALA A 145 -1.39 4.99 -42.57
CA ALA A 145 -2.23 5.82 -43.43
C ALA A 145 -3.62 6.07 -42.82
N VAL A 146 -4.23 5.07 -42.20
CA VAL A 146 -5.54 5.21 -41.51
C VAL A 146 -5.42 6.11 -40.28
N TYR A 147 -4.33 5.99 -39.52
CA TYR A 147 -4.07 6.85 -38.36
C TYR A 147 -3.85 8.32 -38.77
N GLN A 148 -3.09 8.54 -39.85
CA GLN A 148 -2.85 9.87 -40.43
C GLN A 148 -4.15 10.55 -40.87
N TRP A 149 -5.09 9.78 -41.45
CA TRP A 149 -6.39 10.30 -41.89
C TRP A 149 -7.27 10.78 -40.74
N ASN A 150 -7.22 10.12 -39.58
CA ASN A 150 -8.12 10.40 -38.46
C ASN A 150 -7.63 11.47 -37.48
N TYR A 151 -6.31 11.66 -37.31
CA TYR A 151 -5.78 12.47 -36.20
C TYR A 151 -4.87 13.65 -36.60
N GLY A 152 -4.51 13.81 -37.88
CA GLY A 152 -3.63 14.90 -38.33
C GLY A 152 -2.18 14.79 -37.83
N ILE A 153 -1.25 15.48 -38.50
CA ILE A 153 0.20 15.30 -38.29
C ILE A 153 0.71 16.24 -37.17
N GLN A 154 1.08 15.68 -36.02
CA GLN A 154 2.03 16.31 -35.09
C GLN A 154 3.44 15.78 -35.40
N ALA A 155 4.39 16.69 -35.69
CA ALA A 155 5.72 16.36 -36.20
C ALA A 155 6.55 15.45 -35.26
N ASP A 156 6.34 15.54 -33.95
CA ASP A 156 7.06 14.74 -32.96
C ASP A 156 6.72 13.24 -33.02
N TYR A 157 5.48 12.90 -33.40
CA TYR A 157 5.05 11.50 -33.48
C TYR A 157 5.63 10.77 -34.70
N VAL A 158 5.82 11.49 -35.81
CA VAL A 158 6.40 10.93 -37.05
C VAL A 158 7.88 10.61 -36.86
N ILE A 159 8.61 11.46 -36.14
CA ILE A 159 10.03 11.24 -35.83
C ILE A 159 10.18 10.03 -34.90
N GLN A 160 9.34 9.91 -33.87
CA GLN A 160 9.36 8.74 -32.98
C GLN A 160 8.97 7.44 -33.71
N ALA A 161 8.00 7.49 -34.62
CA ALA A 161 7.60 6.34 -35.44
C ALA A 161 8.71 5.90 -36.42
N LEU A 162 9.43 6.85 -37.03
CA LEU A 162 10.56 6.55 -37.92
C LEU A 162 11.76 5.99 -37.16
N ILE A 163 12.05 6.50 -35.96
CA ILE A 163 13.10 5.95 -35.09
C ILE A 163 12.74 4.52 -34.65
N ALA A 164 11.47 4.27 -34.26
CA ALA A 164 11.00 2.94 -33.89
C ALA A 164 11.04 1.96 -35.07
N ALA A 165 10.64 2.40 -36.27
CA ALA A 165 10.72 1.60 -37.49
C ALA A 165 12.17 1.31 -37.89
N GLY A 166 13.07 2.30 -37.78
CA GLY A 166 14.50 2.14 -38.02
C GLY A 166 15.15 1.16 -37.03
N LEU A 167 14.77 1.21 -35.75
CA LEU A 167 15.21 0.25 -34.74
C LEU A 167 14.71 -1.16 -35.05
N LEU A 168 13.45 -1.30 -35.46
CA LEU A 168 12.85 -2.59 -35.77
C LEU A 168 13.50 -3.24 -37.00
N VAL A 169 13.74 -2.46 -38.07
CA VAL A 169 14.47 -2.93 -39.26
C VAL A 169 15.95 -3.21 -38.93
N GLY A 170 16.58 -2.40 -38.09
CA GLY A 170 17.94 -2.63 -37.60
C GLY A 170 18.07 -3.94 -36.81
N VAL A 171 17.11 -4.23 -35.93
CA VAL A 171 17.05 -5.48 -35.15
C VAL A 171 16.76 -6.69 -36.05
N LEU A 172 15.86 -6.56 -37.03
CA LEU A 172 15.59 -7.62 -38.03
C LEU A 172 16.80 -7.86 -38.95
N GLY A 173 17.52 -6.81 -39.33
CA GLY A 173 18.79 -6.89 -40.08
C GLY A 173 19.89 -7.57 -39.27
N LEU A 174 20.00 -7.24 -37.97
CA LEU A 174 20.92 -7.91 -37.05
C LEU A 174 20.56 -9.41 -36.90
N LEU A 175 19.28 -9.73 -36.70
CA LEU A 175 18.82 -11.12 -36.52
C LEU A 175 19.08 -11.98 -37.77
N THR A 176 18.92 -11.42 -38.97
CA THR A 176 19.18 -12.12 -40.23
C THR A 176 20.68 -12.26 -40.54
N ALA A 177 21.50 -11.25 -40.21
CA ALA A 177 22.95 -11.33 -40.33
C ALA A 177 23.58 -12.32 -39.32
N PHE A 178 23.03 -12.39 -38.10
CA PHE A 178 23.48 -13.31 -37.06
C PHE A 178 22.84 -14.71 -37.13
N ALA A 179 21.80 -14.94 -37.94
CA ALA A 179 21.22 -16.28 -38.16
C ALA A 179 22.20 -17.29 -38.78
N ARG A 180 23.35 -16.84 -39.32
CA ARG A 180 24.42 -17.68 -39.85
C ARG A 180 25.52 -18.03 -38.83
N THR A 181 25.55 -17.42 -37.66
CA THR A 181 26.54 -17.75 -36.62
C THR A 181 25.94 -18.74 -35.60
N ASP A 182 26.79 -19.61 -35.04
CA ASP A 182 26.44 -20.65 -34.04
C ASP A 182 25.71 -20.12 -32.78
N VAL A 183 25.59 -18.79 -32.65
CA VAL A 183 24.91 -18.12 -31.54
C VAL A 183 23.40 -18.10 -31.72
N VAL A 184 22.85 -17.92 -32.93
CA VAL A 184 21.39 -17.72 -33.13
C VAL A 184 20.64 -19.03 -33.40
N ALA A 185 21.30 -20.02 -34.01
CA ALA A 185 20.73 -21.35 -34.22
C ALA A 185 20.14 -21.98 -32.94
N PRO A 186 20.85 -21.99 -31.77
CA PRO A 186 20.29 -22.54 -30.55
C PRO A 186 19.09 -21.75 -30.00
N TYR A 187 19.05 -20.42 -30.12
CA TYR A 187 17.89 -19.62 -29.69
C TYR A 187 16.68 -19.80 -30.61
N ALA A 188 16.88 -19.87 -31.93
CA ALA A 188 15.81 -20.17 -32.88
C ALA A 188 15.26 -21.59 -32.69
N GLN A 189 16.13 -22.54 -32.34
CA GLN A 189 15.74 -23.91 -32.02
C GLN A 189 15.00 -23.98 -30.67
N ALA A 190 15.45 -23.26 -29.64
CA ALA A 190 14.74 -23.10 -28.39
C ALA A 190 13.35 -22.49 -28.59
N LEU A 191 13.23 -21.43 -29.41
CA LEU A 191 11.95 -20.81 -29.75
C LEU A 191 11.02 -21.78 -30.49
N ARG A 192 11.55 -22.57 -31.43
CA ARG A 192 10.79 -23.59 -32.15
C ARG A 192 10.27 -24.68 -31.20
N ILE A 193 11.08 -25.11 -30.23
CA ILE A 193 10.69 -26.09 -29.20
C ILE A 193 9.58 -25.49 -28.33
N MET A 194 9.72 -24.23 -27.89
CA MET A 194 8.69 -23.53 -27.12
C MET A 194 7.35 -23.45 -27.86
N VAL A 195 7.37 -23.11 -29.15
CA VAL A 195 6.15 -23.03 -29.99
C VAL A 195 5.51 -24.40 -30.18
N LYS A 196 6.31 -25.44 -30.47
CA LYS A 196 5.81 -26.81 -30.67
C LYS A 196 5.13 -27.37 -29.42
N ASN A 197 5.61 -26.97 -28.25
CA ASN A 197 5.08 -27.38 -26.95
C ASN A 197 4.32 -26.25 -26.23
N SER A 198 3.76 -25.31 -27.00
CA SER A 198 3.06 -24.12 -26.47
C SER A 198 1.92 -24.47 -25.52
N MET A 199 1.25 -25.60 -25.72
CA MET A 199 0.21 -26.08 -24.79
C MET A 199 0.75 -26.35 -23.38
N LEU A 200 1.95 -26.94 -23.26
CA LEU A 200 2.59 -27.16 -21.96
C LEU A 200 2.93 -25.82 -21.29
N TRP A 201 3.42 -24.86 -22.06
CA TRP A 201 3.70 -23.51 -21.55
C TRP A 201 2.44 -22.77 -21.09
N VAL A 202 1.34 -22.85 -21.84
CA VAL A 202 0.06 -22.25 -21.43
C VAL A 202 -0.45 -22.90 -20.16
N MET A 203 -0.40 -24.23 -20.07
CA MET A 203 -0.82 -24.97 -18.88
C MET A 203 0.04 -24.62 -17.66
N PHE A 204 1.36 -24.51 -17.85
CA PHE A 204 2.29 -24.07 -16.80
C PHE A 204 1.99 -22.66 -16.33
N LEU A 205 1.88 -21.68 -17.25
CA LEU A 205 1.62 -20.29 -16.92
C LEU A 205 0.25 -20.08 -16.27
N ALA A 206 -0.77 -20.85 -16.67
CA ALA A 206 -2.08 -20.81 -16.02
C ALA A 206 -2.02 -21.32 -14.58
N CYS A 207 -1.32 -22.44 -14.34
CA CYS A 207 -1.13 -22.99 -12.98
C CYS A 207 -0.29 -22.04 -12.12
N MET A 208 0.81 -21.50 -12.67
CA MET A 208 1.68 -20.52 -12.02
C MET A 208 0.91 -19.24 -11.67
N ALA A 209 0.17 -18.65 -12.60
CA ALA A 209 -0.61 -17.44 -12.33
C ALA A 209 -1.63 -17.66 -11.21
N THR A 210 -2.31 -18.82 -11.22
CA THR A 210 -3.26 -19.20 -10.17
C THR A 210 -2.55 -19.40 -8.82
N SER A 211 -1.40 -20.06 -8.82
CA SER A 211 -0.58 -20.28 -7.62
C SER A 211 -0.08 -18.95 -7.03
N VAL A 212 0.57 -18.10 -7.85
CA VAL A 212 1.08 -16.78 -7.47
C VAL A 212 -0.04 -15.91 -6.90
N PHE A 213 -1.22 -15.92 -7.52
CA PHE A 213 -2.37 -15.13 -7.09
C PHE A 213 -2.79 -15.45 -5.64
N PHE A 214 -3.04 -16.72 -5.32
CA PHE A 214 -3.44 -17.11 -3.96
C PHE A 214 -2.26 -17.03 -2.97
N SER A 215 -1.05 -17.34 -3.43
CA SER A 215 0.15 -17.21 -2.62
C SER A 215 0.41 -15.76 -2.20
N PHE A 216 0.16 -14.80 -3.09
CA PHE A 216 0.23 -13.36 -2.83
C PHE A 216 -0.75 -12.93 -1.74
N ASP A 217 -2.02 -13.34 -1.81
CA ASP A 217 -3.03 -13.00 -0.79
C ASP A 217 -2.61 -13.47 0.61
N SER A 218 -2.08 -14.69 0.73
CA SER A 218 -1.57 -15.20 2.02
C SER A 218 -0.43 -14.33 2.57
N ARG A 219 0.56 -13.97 1.72
CA ARG A 219 1.73 -13.19 2.14
C ARG A 219 1.40 -11.74 2.42
N PHE A 220 0.45 -11.17 1.68
CA PHE A 220 -0.03 -9.81 1.90
C PHE A 220 -0.59 -9.67 3.32
N ASN A 221 -1.36 -10.64 3.79
CA ASN A 221 -1.92 -10.64 5.14
C ASN A 221 -0.86 -10.75 6.25
N VAL A 222 0.21 -11.52 6.02
CA VAL A 222 1.32 -11.63 6.98
C VAL A 222 2.15 -10.34 7.05
N VAL A 223 2.28 -9.62 5.94
CA VAL A 223 3.06 -8.38 5.85
C VAL A 223 2.26 -7.15 6.29
N PHE A 224 0.92 -7.17 6.21
CA PHE A 224 0.03 -6.08 6.64
C PHE A 224 -0.79 -6.43 7.90
N PRO A 225 -0.28 -6.15 9.12
CA PRO A 225 -1.07 -6.29 10.34
C PRO A 225 -2.27 -5.33 10.36
N GLN A 226 -3.35 -5.74 11.02
CA GLN A 226 -4.66 -5.06 11.00
C GLN A 226 -4.58 -3.59 11.48
N GLU A 227 -3.75 -3.29 12.48
CA GLU A 227 -3.54 -1.93 13.00
C GLU A 227 -2.94 -0.95 11.97
N GLN A 228 -2.05 -1.42 11.09
CA GLN A 228 -1.46 -0.57 10.06
C GLN A 228 -2.45 -0.29 8.92
N ARG A 229 -3.37 -1.22 8.65
CA ARG A 229 -4.47 -1.02 7.68
C ARG A 229 -5.41 0.08 8.15
N GLU A 230 -5.78 0.08 9.43
CA GLU A 230 -6.65 1.11 9.99
C GLU A 230 -6.02 2.50 9.87
N ARG A 231 -4.72 2.64 10.21
CA ARG A 231 -4.01 3.92 10.14
C ARG A 231 -3.83 4.44 8.70
N VAL A 232 -3.54 3.56 7.74
CA VAL A 232 -3.43 3.94 6.32
C VAL A 232 -4.81 4.26 5.73
N SER A 233 -5.85 3.53 6.15
CA SER A 233 -7.23 3.82 5.74
C SER A 233 -7.71 5.18 6.25
N GLU A 234 -7.33 5.57 7.47
CA GLU A 234 -7.63 6.88 8.06
C GLU A 234 -6.94 8.01 7.28
N LEU A 235 -5.66 7.83 6.92
CA LEU A 235 -4.92 8.76 6.07
C LEU A 235 -5.54 8.92 4.68
N ARG A 236 -5.94 7.81 4.03
CA ARG A 236 -6.61 7.85 2.71
C ARG A 236 -7.96 8.55 2.81
N ALA A 237 -8.76 8.22 3.82
CA ALA A 237 -10.06 8.83 4.06
C ALA A 237 -9.95 10.34 4.34
N THR A 238 -8.94 10.76 5.10
CA THR A 238 -8.67 12.17 5.38
C THR A 238 -8.43 12.94 4.07
N ASN A 239 -7.59 12.40 3.18
CA ASN A 239 -7.31 13.02 1.87
C ASN A 239 -8.56 13.05 0.97
N GLN A 240 -9.32 11.95 0.92
CA GLN A 240 -10.56 11.87 0.14
C GLN A 240 -11.63 12.84 0.65
N VAL A 241 -11.86 12.89 1.95
CA VAL A 241 -12.82 13.83 2.57
C VAL A 241 -12.37 15.27 2.37
N SER A 242 -11.07 15.56 2.48
CA SER A 242 -10.53 16.89 2.17
C SER A 242 -10.82 17.31 0.73
N ALA A 243 -10.65 16.39 -0.24
CA ALA A 243 -10.98 16.64 -1.64
C ALA A 243 -12.48 16.86 -1.85
N ILE A 244 -13.34 16.06 -1.19
CA ILE A 244 -14.80 16.23 -1.24
C ILE A 244 -15.23 17.58 -0.67
N ILE A 245 -14.64 18.02 0.45
CA ILE A 245 -14.93 19.33 1.04
C ILE A 245 -14.50 20.46 0.11
N ALA A 246 -13.36 20.32 -0.57
CA ALA A 246 -12.93 21.28 -1.60
C ALA A 246 -13.89 21.31 -2.79
N ASP A 247 -14.35 20.15 -3.28
CA ASP A 247 -15.37 20.03 -4.33
C ASP A 247 -16.70 20.71 -3.92
N ILE A 248 -17.13 20.53 -2.67
CA ILE A 248 -18.32 21.22 -2.11
C ILE A 248 -18.10 22.73 -2.16
N GLY A 249 -16.94 23.22 -1.68
CA GLY A 249 -16.61 24.65 -1.72
C GLY A 249 -16.58 25.25 -3.13
N ALA A 250 -16.01 24.52 -4.10
CA ALA A 250 -16.02 24.94 -5.50
C ALA A 250 -17.44 24.98 -6.08
N THR A 251 -18.27 23.99 -5.76
CA THR A 251 -19.68 23.92 -6.20
C THR A 251 -20.52 25.05 -5.61
N ILE A 252 -20.31 25.39 -4.32
CA ILE A 252 -20.94 26.55 -3.67
C ILE A 252 -20.59 27.83 -4.43
N SER A 253 -19.30 28.04 -4.74
CA SER A 253 -18.85 29.24 -5.45
C SER A 253 -19.47 29.35 -6.86
N ASP A 254 -19.54 28.26 -7.60
CA ASP A 254 -20.17 28.21 -8.93
C ASP A 254 -21.68 28.49 -8.87
N GLN A 255 -22.37 27.89 -7.90
CA GLN A 255 -23.80 28.16 -7.70
C GLN A 255 -24.07 29.57 -7.22
N GLN A 256 -23.23 30.14 -6.37
CA GLN A 256 -23.40 31.50 -5.91
C GLN A 256 -23.35 32.48 -7.09
N LEU A 257 -22.44 32.28 -8.05
CA LEU A 257 -22.38 33.07 -9.28
C LEU A 257 -23.64 32.87 -10.14
N THR A 258 -24.06 31.62 -10.33
CA THR A 258 -25.24 31.26 -11.15
C THR A 258 -26.52 31.86 -10.57
N GLN A 259 -26.75 31.69 -9.27
CA GLN A 259 -27.94 32.18 -8.55
C GLN A 259 -27.94 33.71 -8.44
N THR A 260 -26.77 34.34 -8.33
CA THR A 260 -26.64 35.80 -8.38
C THR A 260 -27.04 36.33 -9.75
N SER A 261 -26.56 35.71 -10.83
CA SER A 261 -26.96 36.08 -12.19
C SER A 261 -28.46 35.87 -12.42
N SER A 262 -29.06 34.78 -11.90
CA SER A 262 -30.49 34.54 -12.05
C SER A 262 -31.35 35.53 -11.27
N LEU A 263 -30.91 35.98 -10.09
CA LEU A 263 -31.60 37.02 -9.32
C LEU A 263 -31.70 38.32 -10.14
N PHE A 264 -30.58 38.81 -10.69
CA PHE A 264 -30.56 40.07 -11.42
C PHE A 264 -31.21 40.01 -12.81
N GLN A 265 -31.44 38.81 -13.35
CA GLN A 265 -32.22 38.59 -14.58
C GLN A 265 -33.71 38.32 -14.32
N SER A 266 -34.10 38.16 -13.05
CA SER A 266 -35.49 37.84 -12.70
C SER A 266 -36.42 39.04 -12.92
N GLU A 267 -37.66 38.75 -13.35
CA GLU A 267 -38.70 39.76 -13.51
C GLU A 267 -39.02 40.46 -12.18
N GLY A 268 -38.99 39.72 -11.06
CA GLY A 268 -39.23 40.25 -9.72
C GLY A 268 -38.17 41.29 -9.27
N TRP A 269 -36.89 41.06 -9.59
CA TRP A 269 -35.85 42.05 -9.32
C TRP A 269 -36.00 43.29 -10.20
N HIS A 270 -36.24 43.13 -11.50
CA HIS A 270 -36.41 44.27 -12.41
C HIS A 270 -37.63 45.14 -12.05
N ALA A 271 -38.73 44.54 -11.60
CA ALA A 271 -39.90 45.26 -11.12
C ALA A 271 -39.58 46.10 -9.88
N TYR A 272 -38.88 45.51 -8.89
CA TYR A 272 -38.46 46.22 -7.69
C TYR A 272 -37.45 47.34 -8.00
N GLU A 273 -36.44 47.05 -8.81
CA GLU A 273 -35.42 48.00 -9.23
C GLU A 273 -36.02 49.21 -9.96
N SER A 274 -37.06 49.00 -10.78
CA SER A 274 -37.81 50.10 -11.42
C SER A 274 -38.48 51.03 -10.41
N GLN A 275 -38.97 50.51 -9.26
CA GLN A 275 -39.53 51.34 -8.20
C GLN A 275 -38.44 52.14 -7.47
N LEU A 276 -37.30 51.51 -7.20
CA LEU A 276 -36.14 52.16 -6.58
C LEU A 276 -35.60 53.30 -7.46
N ASP A 277 -35.55 53.11 -8.79
CA ASP A 277 -35.11 54.13 -9.73
C ASP A 277 -36.07 55.31 -9.80
N LYS A 278 -37.40 55.06 -9.77
CA LYS A 278 -38.40 56.13 -9.70
C LYS A 278 -38.24 56.95 -8.43
N LEU A 279 -37.96 56.31 -7.29
CA LEU A 279 -37.74 57.01 -6.02
C LEU A 279 -36.46 57.84 -6.05
N ALA A 280 -35.36 57.28 -6.54
CA ALA A 280 -34.09 57.99 -6.68
C ALA A 280 -34.22 59.22 -7.59
N ALA A 281 -34.87 59.07 -8.75
CA ALA A 281 -35.11 60.17 -9.68
C ALA A 281 -36.01 61.27 -9.08
N ALA A 282 -37.07 60.87 -8.37
CA ALA A 282 -37.95 61.82 -7.69
C ALA A 282 -37.20 62.57 -6.57
N ALA A 283 -36.35 61.88 -5.81
CA ALA A 283 -35.54 62.48 -4.75
C ALA A 283 -34.50 63.45 -5.30
N GLN A 284 -33.77 63.06 -6.34
CA GLN A 284 -32.74 63.88 -6.98
C GLN A 284 -33.32 65.19 -7.53
N GLY A 285 -34.51 65.13 -8.13
CA GLY A 285 -35.24 66.30 -8.65
C GLY A 285 -35.86 67.21 -7.58
N SER A 286 -35.81 66.84 -6.31
CA SER A 286 -36.43 67.58 -5.19
C SER A 286 -35.48 67.88 -4.02
N THR A 287 -34.17 67.67 -4.19
CA THR A 287 -33.13 67.91 -3.17
C THR A 287 -33.24 69.30 -2.51
N GLY A 288 -33.34 70.37 -3.30
CA GLY A 288 -33.47 71.73 -2.77
C GLY A 288 -34.80 72.03 -2.06
N GLU A 289 -35.88 71.35 -2.42
CA GLU A 289 -37.19 71.49 -1.78
C GLU A 289 -37.22 70.80 -0.41
N ILE A 290 -36.55 69.65 -0.31
CA ILE A 290 -36.44 68.85 0.92
C ILE A 290 -35.51 69.56 1.91
N GLU A 291 -34.34 70.03 1.48
CA GLU A 291 -33.38 70.74 2.33
C GLU A 291 -34.00 71.97 3.01
N LYS A 292 -34.79 72.75 2.25
CA LYS A 292 -35.50 73.92 2.78
C LYS A 292 -36.48 73.56 3.90
N TYR A 293 -37.29 72.52 3.70
CA TYR A 293 -38.29 72.08 4.69
C TYR A 293 -37.66 71.64 6.02
N PHE A 294 -36.56 70.87 5.96
CA PHE A 294 -35.87 70.40 7.16
C PHE A 294 -35.11 71.52 7.88
N ASN A 295 -34.50 72.46 7.14
CA ASN A 295 -33.87 73.63 7.74
C ASN A 295 -34.90 74.51 8.49
N ASP A 296 -36.08 74.73 7.90
CA ASP A 296 -37.16 75.50 8.52
C ASP A 296 -37.64 74.85 9.84
N GLN A 297 -37.69 73.51 9.93
CA GLN A 297 -38.02 72.81 11.18
C GLN A 297 -36.94 72.94 12.26
N ILE A 298 -35.67 72.79 11.88
CA ILE A 298 -34.54 72.90 12.80
C ILE A 298 -34.47 74.32 13.39
N GLU A 299 -34.66 75.34 12.55
CA GLU A 299 -34.69 76.73 13.01
C GLU A 299 -35.85 77.02 13.96
N ALA A 300 -37.07 76.55 13.66
CA ALA A 300 -38.22 76.73 14.54
C ALA A 300 -38.01 76.09 15.91
N ARG A 301 -37.39 74.90 15.97
CA ARG A 301 -37.07 74.21 17.23
C ARG A 301 -35.98 74.93 18.02
N ASN A 302 -34.91 75.37 17.35
CA ASN A 302 -33.82 76.10 17.99
C ASN A 302 -34.27 77.42 18.61
N ARG A 303 -35.24 78.11 17.98
CA ARG A 303 -35.90 79.29 18.59
C ARG A 303 -36.61 78.93 19.89
N GLY A 304 -37.40 77.87 19.91
CA GLY A 304 -38.12 77.42 21.12
C GLY A 304 -37.20 77.02 22.28
N ILE A 305 -36.06 76.37 22.01
CA ILE A 305 -35.08 76.00 23.05
C ILE A 305 -34.43 77.25 23.66
N LYS A 306 -34.03 78.22 22.83
CA LYS A 306 -33.43 79.49 23.29
C LYS A 306 -34.38 80.26 24.22
N GLU A 307 -35.66 80.35 23.87
CA GLU A 307 -36.67 80.99 24.71
C GLU A 307 -36.82 80.33 26.09
N GLN A 308 -36.71 78.99 26.19
CA GLN A 308 -36.74 78.30 27.49
C GLN A 308 -35.44 78.50 28.27
N GLN A 309 -34.28 78.58 27.60
CA GLN A 309 -33.00 78.83 28.25
C GLN A 309 -32.93 80.24 28.86
N GLU A 310 -33.50 81.23 28.20
CA GLU A 310 -33.65 82.59 28.74
C GLU A 310 -34.51 82.58 30.02
N ARG A 311 -35.63 81.85 30.03
CA ARG A 311 -36.49 81.71 31.21
C ARG A 311 -35.78 81.08 32.41
N ILE A 312 -34.95 80.05 32.19
CA ILE A 312 -34.13 79.45 33.26
C ILE A 312 -33.17 80.49 33.83
N THR A 313 -32.48 81.23 32.95
CA THR A 313 -31.49 82.23 33.36
C THR A 313 -32.14 83.36 34.18
N THR A 314 -33.33 83.81 33.78
CA THR A 314 -34.13 84.79 34.55
C THR A 314 -34.62 84.23 35.89
N ALA A 315 -35.07 82.98 35.94
CA ALA A 315 -35.51 82.35 37.19
C ALA A 315 -34.35 82.16 38.17
N GLN A 316 -33.18 81.69 37.72
CA GLN A 316 -31.98 81.49 38.53
C GLN A 316 -31.45 82.81 39.11
N SER A 317 -31.43 83.87 38.31
CA SER A 317 -31.03 85.20 38.79
C SER A 317 -32.03 85.76 39.82
N GLY A 318 -33.33 85.51 39.64
CA GLY A 318 -34.36 85.81 40.64
C GLY A 318 -34.18 85.04 41.96
N GLN A 319 -33.87 83.74 41.89
CA GLN A 319 -33.58 82.91 43.07
C GLN A 319 -32.38 83.42 43.86
N ALA A 320 -31.28 83.76 43.17
CA ALA A 320 -30.06 84.24 43.84
C ALA A 320 -30.30 85.52 44.65
N GLY A 321 -31.07 86.47 44.10
CA GLY A 321 -31.42 87.71 44.79
C GLY A 321 -32.27 87.48 46.05
N ILE A 322 -33.27 86.60 45.96
CA ILE A 322 -34.19 86.31 47.07
C ILE A 322 -33.51 85.43 48.14
N ALA A 323 -32.66 84.49 47.74
CA ALA A 323 -31.87 83.67 48.65
C ALA A 323 -30.93 84.52 49.53
N GLY A 324 -30.29 85.55 48.95
CA GLY A 324 -29.48 86.50 49.73
C GLY A 324 -30.29 87.24 50.79
N LYS A 325 -31.52 87.67 50.46
CA LYS A 325 -32.45 88.31 51.41
C LYS A 325 -32.89 87.36 52.51
N LYS A 326 -33.13 86.07 52.19
CA LYS A 326 -33.46 85.03 53.16
C LYS A 326 -32.34 84.88 54.21
N THR A 327 -31.08 84.79 53.78
CA THR A 327 -29.93 84.67 54.68
C THR A 327 -29.87 85.86 55.64
N SER A 328 -29.97 87.09 55.11
CA SER A 328 -29.92 88.30 55.94
C SER A 328 -31.04 88.37 56.98
N LEU A 329 -32.27 87.99 56.63
CA LEU A 329 -33.39 87.97 57.57
C LEU A 329 -33.29 86.83 58.59
N THR A 330 -32.69 85.70 58.21
CA THR A 330 -32.44 84.57 59.11
C THR A 330 -31.40 84.94 60.18
N ASP A 331 -30.34 85.66 59.78
CA ASP A 331 -29.32 86.17 60.71
C ASP A 331 -29.92 87.22 61.68
N GLU A 332 -30.77 88.13 61.19
CA GLU A 332 -31.47 89.11 62.03
C GLU A 332 -32.41 88.42 63.03
N LEU A 333 -33.14 87.38 62.59
CA LEU A 333 -34.02 86.59 63.44
C LEU A 333 -33.24 85.91 64.57
N ALA A 334 -32.13 85.24 64.25
CA ALA A 334 -31.30 84.54 65.23
C ALA A 334 -30.76 85.50 66.31
N ARG A 335 -30.33 86.70 65.90
CA ARG A 335 -29.90 87.76 66.82
C ARG A 335 -31.03 88.20 67.75
N LEU A 336 -32.21 88.50 67.20
CA LEU A 336 -33.37 88.97 67.99
C LEU A 336 -33.93 87.89 68.92
N GLU A 337 -33.92 86.62 68.52
CA GLU A 337 -34.34 85.50 69.38
C GLU A 337 -33.39 85.31 70.57
N SER A 338 -32.09 85.52 70.38
CA SER A 338 -31.11 85.58 71.48
C SER A 338 -31.39 86.74 72.43
N ASP A 339 -31.62 87.95 71.90
CA ASP A 339 -31.89 89.15 72.70
C ASP A 339 -33.22 89.04 73.48
N ARG A 340 -34.22 88.36 72.92
CA ARG A 340 -35.53 88.14 73.55
C ARG A 340 -35.41 87.45 74.91
N ALA A 341 -34.55 86.44 75.03
CA ALA A 341 -34.38 85.71 76.29
C ALA A 341 -33.84 86.63 77.40
N THR A 342 -32.86 87.48 77.06
CA THR A 342 -32.29 88.49 77.96
C THR A 342 -33.33 89.55 78.34
N LEU A 343 -34.07 90.09 77.37
CA LEU A 343 -35.12 91.08 77.62
C LEU A 343 -36.28 90.53 78.46
N ALA A 344 -36.63 89.25 78.28
CA ALA A 344 -37.64 88.57 79.07
C ALA A 344 -37.18 88.39 80.53
N ALA A 345 -35.91 88.04 80.74
CA ALA A 345 -35.30 87.97 82.05
C ALA A 345 -35.32 89.34 82.75
N ASP A 346 -34.91 90.41 82.05
CA ASP A 346 -34.92 91.78 82.57
C ASP A 346 -36.33 92.26 82.96
N TYR A 347 -37.33 91.98 82.12
CA TYR A 347 -38.73 92.27 82.43
C TYR A 347 -39.19 91.52 83.69
N SER A 348 -38.89 90.23 83.80
CA SER A 348 -39.28 89.43 84.96
C SER A 348 -38.63 89.91 86.27
N ALA A 349 -37.34 90.30 86.21
CA ALA A 349 -36.60 90.81 87.35
C ALA A 349 -37.14 92.16 87.83
N THR A 350 -37.32 93.12 86.92
CA THR A 350 -37.87 94.44 87.22
C THR A 350 -39.32 94.35 87.73
N LYS A 351 -40.12 93.44 87.18
CA LYS A 351 -41.49 93.18 87.63
C LYS A 351 -41.53 92.59 89.05
N THR A 352 -40.67 91.63 89.34
CA THR A 352 -40.54 91.06 90.69
C THR A 352 -40.12 92.13 91.71
N GLU A 353 -39.21 93.04 91.34
CA GLU A 353 -38.82 94.17 92.18
C GLU A 353 -39.99 95.16 92.40
N LEU A 354 -40.80 95.41 91.37
CA LEU A 354 -42.00 96.25 91.51
C LEU A 354 -43.01 95.62 92.48
N ASP A 355 -43.26 94.32 92.37
CA ASP A 355 -44.21 93.60 93.22
C ASP A 355 -43.73 93.51 94.68
N THR A 356 -42.41 93.39 94.91
CA THR A 356 -41.86 93.46 96.27
C THR A 356 -42.02 94.87 96.87
N ARG A 357 -41.81 95.93 96.07
CA ARG A 357 -42.09 97.33 96.49
C ARG A 357 -43.58 97.58 96.76
N ALA A 358 -44.48 96.98 95.98
CA ALA A 358 -45.92 97.06 96.23
C ALA A 358 -46.26 96.49 97.62
N LYS A 359 -45.73 95.30 97.94
CA LYS A 359 -45.92 94.65 99.24
C LYS A 359 -45.39 95.50 100.40
N THR A 360 -44.23 96.16 100.24
CA THR A 360 -43.68 97.02 101.30
C THR A 360 -44.52 98.29 101.50
N ILE A 361 -45.06 98.88 100.42
CA ILE A 361 -46.00 100.00 100.50
C ILE A 361 -47.27 99.56 101.24
N ASP A 362 -47.84 98.41 100.90
CA ASP A 362 -49.06 97.91 101.54
C ASP A 362 -48.82 97.60 103.02
N ALA A 363 -47.70 96.97 103.38
CA ALA A 363 -47.31 96.75 104.77
C ALA A 363 -47.19 98.07 105.54
N LYS A 364 -46.51 99.08 104.98
CA LYS A 364 -46.38 100.41 105.59
C LYS A 364 -47.71 101.15 105.66
N ARG A 365 -48.60 100.94 104.70
CA ARG A 365 -49.96 101.49 104.71
C ARG A 365 -50.79 100.89 105.84
N VAL A 366 -50.66 99.60 106.08
CA VAL A 366 -51.30 98.92 107.23
C VAL A 366 -50.74 99.45 108.54
N GLU A 367 -49.42 99.63 108.68
CA GLU A 367 -48.81 100.27 109.85
C GLU A 367 -49.33 101.70 110.07
N ALA A 368 -49.44 102.50 109.00
CA ALA A 368 -50.00 103.86 109.07
C ALA A 368 -51.47 103.84 109.52
N MET A 369 -52.27 102.90 109.01
CA MET A 369 -53.67 102.73 109.40
C MET A 369 -53.80 102.27 110.86
N ALA A 370 -52.94 101.36 111.31
CA ALA A 370 -52.90 100.91 112.70
C ALA A 370 -52.55 102.07 113.65
N GLU A 371 -51.49 102.85 113.36
CA GLU A 371 -51.10 104.00 114.18
C GLU A 371 -52.18 105.10 114.20
N SER A 372 -52.87 105.34 113.07
CA SER A 372 -53.94 106.33 113.00
C SER A 372 -55.14 106.00 113.90
N LYS A 373 -55.36 104.71 114.17
CA LYS A 373 -56.45 104.21 115.03
C LYS A 373 -56.06 104.12 116.50
N GLY A 374 -54.81 104.46 116.86
CA GLY A 374 -54.29 104.43 118.22
C GLY A 374 -53.85 103.04 118.67
N VAL A 375 -52.87 102.99 119.56
CA VAL A 375 -52.33 101.74 120.15
C VAL A 375 -53.42 101.07 121.00
N GLU A 376 -53.67 99.77 120.75
CA GLU A 376 -54.67 98.95 121.42
C GLU A 376 -54.64 99.17 122.95
N GLY A 377 -55.69 99.83 123.48
CA GLY A 377 -55.89 100.05 124.91
C GLY A 377 -55.96 101.51 125.39
N THR A 378 -55.65 102.52 124.55
CA THR A 378 -55.57 103.93 125.02
C THR A 378 -56.71 104.86 124.58
N LEU A 379 -57.65 104.41 123.73
CA LEU A 379 -58.86 105.16 123.28
C LEU A 379 -58.61 106.61 122.78
N LYS A 380 -57.35 106.97 122.46
CA LYS A 380 -56.98 108.25 121.86
C LYS A 380 -56.59 108.05 120.40
N GLU A 381 -57.54 108.31 119.51
CA GLU A 381 -57.24 108.55 118.09
C GLU A 381 -56.45 109.86 117.97
N GLY A 382 -55.30 109.83 117.29
CA GLY A 382 -54.48 111.03 117.12
C GLY A 382 -53.32 110.85 116.15
N ARG A 383 -53.20 111.73 115.15
CA ARG A 383 -52.10 111.74 114.17
C ARG A 383 -50.83 112.37 114.75
N GLY A 384 -50.11 111.60 115.57
CA GLY A 384 -48.87 112.01 116.23
C GLY A 384 -47.65 112.21 115.31
N PRO A 385 -46.48 112.56 115.86
CA PRO A 385 -45.25 112.73 115.10
C PRO A 385 -44.77 111.45 114.39
N VAL A 386 -44.99 110.27 114.98
CA VAL A 386 -44.67 108.95 114.37
C VAL A 386 -45.50 108.70 113.10
N TYR A 387 -46.81 108.97 113.15
CA TYR A 387 -47.69 108.87 111.97
C TYR A 387 -47.21 109.76 110.80
N ARG A 388 -46.75 110.99 111.06
CA ARG A 388 -46.23 111.88 110.00
C ARG A 388 -44.95 111.34 109.37
N GLN A 389 -44.09 110.70 110.15
CA GLN A 389 -42.89 110.05 109.64
C GLN A 389 -43.24 108.86 108.74
N ILE A 390 -44.19 108.00 109.16
CA ILE A 390 -44.67 106.87 108.35
C ILE A 390 -45.30 107.35 107.04
N ILE A 391 -46.12 108.41 107.06
CA ILE A 391 -46.70 108.99 105.84
C ILE A 391 -45.63 109.62 104.93
N GLY A 392 -44.63 110.30 105.50
CA GLY A 392 -43.50 110.84 104.74
C GLY A 392 -42.67 109.75 104.06
N ASP A 393 -42.42 108.65 104.76
CA ASP A 393 -41.70 107.49 104.21
C ASP A 393 -42.57 106.72 103.19
N LEU A 394 -43.89 106.64 103.40
CA LEU A 394 -44.83 106.10 102.43
C LEU A 394 -44.85 106.92 101.13
N GLY A 395 -44.77 108.25 101.21
CA GLY A 395 -44.64 109.12 100.04
C GLY A 395 -43.35 108.86 99.26
N LYS A 396 -42.22 108.64 99.95
CA LYS A 396 -40.94 108.26 99.31
C LYS A 396 -41.04 106.88 98.64
N LEU A 397 -41.66 105.91 99.30
CA LEU A 397 -41.88 104.57 98.75
C LEU A 397 -42.80 104.60 97.53
N GLN A 398 -43.87 105.40 97.55
CA GLN A 398 -44.77 105.58 96.41
C GLN A 398 -44.06 106.23 95.21
N ALA A 399 -43.21 107.24 95.43
CA ALA A 399 -42.39 107.83 94.37
C ALA A 399 -41.42 106.80 93.78
N ALA A 400 -40.75 106.01 94.63
CA ALA A 400 -39.85 104.94 94.22
C ALA A 400 -40.56 103.79 93.49
N PHE A 401 -41.83 103.51 93.83
CA PHE A 401 -42.68 102.56 93.10
C PHE A 401 -43.04 103.09 91.71
N LYS A 402 -43.43 104.36 91.59
CA LYS A 402 -43.76 104.95 90.29
C LYS A 402 -42.56 104.91 89.31
N ILE A 403 -41.36 105.23 89.79
CA ILE A 403 -40.13 105.11 88.98
C ILE A 403 -39.91 103.66 88.54
N GLN A 404 -40.15 102.69 89.42
CA GLN A 404 -39.99 101.27 89.07
C GLN A 404 -41.09 100.79 88.12
N ASP A 405 -42.32 101.29 88.24
CA ASP A 405 -43.43 100.99 87.33
C ASP A 405 -43.11 101.47 85.91
N ASP A 406 -42.54 102.68 85.77
CA ASP A 406 -42.08 103.20 84.49
C ASP A 406 -40.93 102.36 83.91
N ARG A 407 -40.01 101.84 84.74
CA ARG A 407 -38.96 100.90 84.31
C ARG A 407 -39.52 99.56 83.83
N VAL A 408 -40.52 99.02 84.52
CA VAL A 408 -41.19 97.78 84.11
C VAL A 408 -41.94 97.97 82.79
N LYS A 409 -42.61 99.12 82.60
CA LYS A 409 -43.26 99.47 81.33
C LYS A 409 -42.27 99.60 80.20
N ASP A 410 -41.11 100.23 80.43
CA ASP A 410 -40.05 100.34 79.43
C ASP A 410 -39.44 98.98 79.08
N ALA A 411 -39.14 98.15 80.08
CA ALA A 411 -38.66 96.78 79.87
C ALA A 411 -39.67 95.93 79.08
N LYS A 412 -40.96 96.02 79.42
CA LYS A 412 -42.05 95.36 78.67
C LYS A 412 -42.12 95.86 77.22
N LYS A 413 -42.05 97.18 77.01
CA LYS A 413 -42.10 97.78 75.68
C LYS A 413 -40.94 97.31 74.79
N ARG A 414 -39.73 97.17 75.35
CA ARG A 414 -38.57 96.64 74.63
C ARG A 414 -38.75 95.17 74.24
N LEU A 415 -39.27 94.35 75.17
CA LEU A 415 -39.59 92.94 74.89
C LEU A 415 -40.68 92.81 73.82
N ASP A 416 -41.80 93.51 73.96
CA ASP A 416 -42.92 93.48 73.01
C ASP A 416 -42.48 93.97 71.61
N ALA A 417 -41.59 94.98 71.54
CA ALA A 417 -41.01 95.46 70.28
C ALA A 417 -40.14 94.39 69.59
N ALA A 418 -39.30 93.68 70.36
CA ALA A 418 -38.49 92.59 69.84
C ALA A 418 -39.36 91.41 69.37
N GLU A 419 -40.37 91.02 70.15
CA GLU A 419 -41.32 89.95 69.79
C GLU A 419 -42.15 90.31 68.54
N GLY A 420 -42.54 91.58 68.40
CA GLY A 420 -43.20 92.10 67.20
C GLY A 420 -42.33 91.99 65.96
N ARG A 421 -41.05 92.38 66.04
CA ARG A 421 -40.09 92.29 64.92
C ARG A 421 -39.79 90.83 64.54
N ILE A 422 -39.60 89.95 65.52
CA ILE A 422 -39.45 88.49 65.30
C ILE A 422 -40.64 87.94 64.51
N SER A 423 -41.86 88.28 64.92
CA SER A 423 -43.08 87.82 64.26
C SER A 423 -43.22 88.37 62.83
N GLN A 424 -42.77 89.61 62.59
CA GLN A 424 -42.73 90.18 61.26
C GLN A 424 -41.71 89.46 60.37
N ILE A 425 -40.49 89.25 60.84
CA ILE A 425 -39.43 88.56 60.08
C ILE A 425 -39.87 87.13 59.73
N LYS A 426 -40.51 86.41 60.66
CA LYS A 426 -41.04 85.06 60.38
C LYS A 426 -42.08 85.04 59.25
N ARG A 427 -42.94 86.06 59.16
CA ARG A 427 -43.88 86.22 58.02
C ARG A 427 -43.15 86.55 56.72
N GLU A 428 -42.16 87.43 56.75
CA GLU A 428 -41.36 87.78 55.57
C GLU A 428 -40.57 86.58 55.03
N LEU A 429 -39.99 85.76 55.92
CA LEU A 429 -39.31 84.52 55.55
C LEU A 429 -40.26 83.51 54.90
N ALA A 430 -41.50 83.36 55.41
CA ALA A 430 -42.49 82.47 54.80
C ALA A 430 -42.91 82.93 53.38
N THR A 431 -43.04 84.24 53.15
CA THR A 431 -43.31 84.79 51.80
C THR A 431 -42.12 84.54 50.86
N ILE A 432 -40.90 84.78 51.34
CA ILE A 432 -39.67 84.54 50.59
C ILE A 432 -39.52 83.06 50.20
N ASP A 433 -39.89 82.13 51.10
CA ASP A 433 -39.89 80.70 50.80
C ASP A 433 -40.92 80.33 49.72
N GLY A 434 -42.08 80.98 49.71
CA GLY A 434 -43.07 80.85 48.64
C GLY A 434 -42.56 81.35 47.28
N GLU A 435 -41.86 82.49 47.25
CA GLU A 435 -41.27 83.03 46.03
C GLU A 435 -40.13 82.15 45.49
N LEU A 436 -39.25 81.64 46.37
CA LEU A 436 -38.20 80.70 45.98
C LEU A 436 -38.78 79.40 45.41
N ALA A 437 -39.85 78.87 46.01
CA ALA A 437 -40.53 77.69 45.49
C ALA A 437 -41.11 77.93 44.08
N LYS A 438 -41.67 79.13 43.83
CA LYS A 438 -42.18 79.52 42.51
C LYS A 438 -41.07 79.54 41.46
N TYR A 439 -39.97 80.25 41.72
CA TYR A 439 -38.85 80.32 40.77
C TYR A 439 -38.20 78.96 40.53
N LYS A 440 -38.13 78.11 41.56
CA LYS A 440 -37.64 76.73 41.43
C LYS A 440 -38.56 75.87 40.56
N GLY A 441 -39.88 76.04 40.70
CA GLY A 441 -40.86 75.37 39.83
C GLY A 441 -40.81 75.84 38.37
N GLU A 442 -40.59 77.13 38.14
CA GLU A 442 -40.41 77.69 36.78
C GLU A 442 -39.13 77.16 36.10
N GLU A 443 -38.02 77.11 36.84
CA GLU A 443 -36.76 76.52 36.39
C GLU A 443 -36.91 75.03 36.05
N GLU A 444 -37.53 74.25 36.93
CA GLU A 444 -37.72 72.82 36.72
C GLU A 444 -38.66 72.55 35.53
N THR A 445 -39.73 73.33 35.38
CA THR A 445 -40.66 73.19 34.25
C THR A 445 -40.00 73.53 32.92
N ALA A 446 -39.23 74.63 32.86
CA ALA A 446 -38.47 75.00 31.66
C ALA A 446 -37.38 73.96 31.36
N GLY A 447 -36.70 73.44 32.38
CA GLY A 447 -35.71 72.37 32.26
C GLY A 447 -36.31 71.06 31.76
N GLN A 448 -37.50 70.66 32.23
CA GLN A 448 -38.21 69.49 31.71
C GLN A 448 -38.63 69.67 30.25
N ARG A 449 -39.05 70.88 29.83
CA ARG A 449 -39.38 71.16 28.42
C ARG A 449 -38.15 71.10 27.50
N ILE A 450 -37.01 71.62 27.95
CA ILE A 450 -35.73 71.48 27.23
C ILE A 450 -35.34 70.01 27.17
N LYS A 451 -35.41 69.27 28.29
CA LYS A 451 -35.14 67.83 28.31
C LYS A 451 -36.06 67.08 27.37
N MET A 452 -37.37 67.31 27.35
CA MET A 452 -38.28 66.68 26.38
C MET A 452 -37.95 67.05 24.93
N ALA A 453 -37.54 68.29 24.66
CA ALA A 453 -37.06 68.70 23.32
C ALA A 453 -35.73 68.02 22.92
N HIS A 454 -34.89 67.67 23.90
CA HIS A 454 -33.64 66.91 23.74
C HIS A 454 -33.84 65.38 23.81
N ASP A 455 -34.87 64.88 24.48
CA ASP A 455 -35.18 63.45 24.60
C ASP A 455 -35.97 62.99 23.38
N ASN A 456 -36.77 63.88 22.77
CA ASN A 456 -37.21 63.72 21.38
C ASN A 456 -36.02 63.63 20.38
N LEU A 457 -34.82 64.01 20.81
CA LEU A 457 -33.54 63.91 20.09
C LEU A 457 -32.80 62.59 20.41
N ALA A 458 -33.18 61.87 21.47
CA ALA A 458 -32.51 60.66 21.98
C ALA A 458 -33.38 59.40 21.93
N GLY A 459 -34.71 59.53 21.84
CA GLY A 459 -35.65 58.42 21.67
C GLY A 459 -35.84 57.96 20.22
N GLN A 460 -35.27 58.69 19.26
CA GLN A 460 -35.00 58.22 17.91
C GLN A 460 -33.49 58.03 17.82
N ASP A 461 -33.06 56.79 17.55
CA ASP A 461 -31.66 56.39 17.53
C ASP A 461 -30.77 57.43 16.84
N ALA A 462 -29.57 57.63 17.38
CA ALA A 462 -28.55 58.53 16.81
C ALA A 462 -28.15 58.18 15.35
N GLU A 463 -28.65 57.07 14.79
CA GLU A 463 -28.56 56.68 13.38
C GLU A 463 -29.62 57.32 12.46
N GLN A 464 -30.69 57.92 13.00
CA GLN A 464 -31.71 58.65 12.24
C GLN A 464 -31.52 60.17 12.31
N ARG A 465 -30.27 60.64 12.26
CA ARG A 465 -30.01 61.99 11.73
C ARG A 465 -30.32 61.93 10.24
N VAL A 466 -31.60 62.07 9.88
CA VAL A 466 -32.07 62.24 8.51
C VAL A 466 -31.63 63.65 8.07
N ASP A 467 -30.33 63.79 7.81
CA ASP A 467 -29.77 64.89 7.02
C ASP A 467 -30.21 64.61 5.58
N PRO A 468 -31.18 65.36 5.02
CA PRO A 468 -31.78 64.98 3.75
C PRO A 468 -30.78 64.94 2.59
N GLY A 469 -29.68 65.70 2.71
CA GLY A 469 -28.57 65.65 1.76
C GLY A 469 -27.77 64.35 1.80
N ARG A 470 -27.89 63.54 2.86
CA ARG A 470 -27.17 62.26 3.04
C ARG A 470 -28.05 61.03 2.84
N VAL A 471 -29.38 61.16 2.91
CA VAL A 471 -30.32 60.03 2.78
C VAL A 471 -30.30 59.45 1.37
N LEU A 472 -30.27 60.31 0.35
CA LEU A 472 -30.19 59.87 -1.05
C LEU A 472 -28.84 59.18 -1.35
N PRO A 473 -27.67 59.76 -1.01
CA PRO A 473 -26.38 59.07 -1.12
C PRO A 473 -26.33 57.75 -0.35
N ALA A 474 -26.91 57.66 0.86
CA ALA A 474 -26.95 56.43 1.64
C ALA A 474 -27.83 55.35 0.98
N PHE A 475 -28.97 55.74 0.40
CA PHE A 475 -29.82 54.86 -0.38
C PHE A 475 -29.13 54.33 -1.64
N GLU A 476 -28.48 55.21 -2.43
CA GLU A 476 -27.72 54.81 -3.61
C GLU A 476 -26.52 53.92 -3.25
N THR A 477 -25.86 54.20 -2.12
CA THR A 477 -24.78 53.35 -1.59
C THR A 477 -25.29 51.97 -1.24
N ALA A 478 -26.38 51.87 -0.47
CA ALA A 478 -27.00 50.59 -0.12
C ALA A 478 -27.42 49.78 -1.38
N ARG A 479 -27.97 50.45 -2.40
CA ARG A 479 -28.29 49.82 -3.70
C ARG A 479 -27.04 49.29 -4.40
N ALA A 480 -25.97 50.07 -4.44
CA ALA A 480 -24.71 49.67 -5.06
C ALA A 480 -24.05 48.49 -4.31
N GLU A 481 -24.06 48.54 -2.98
CA GLU A 481 -23.54 47.49 -2.12
C GLU A 481 -24.30 46.18 -2.24
N PHE A 482 -25.63 46.23 -2.38
CA PHE A 482 -26.44 45.06 -2.68
C PHE A 482 -26.13 44.49 -4.07
N ARG A 483 -25.96 45.34 -5.10
CA ARG A 483 -25.56 44.87 -6.44
C ARG A 483 -24.19 44.20 -6.45
N GLN A 484 -23.26 44.63 -5.60
CA GLN A 484 -21.93 44.02 -5.49
C GLN A 484 -21.96 42.70 -4.70
N HIS A 485 -22.73 42.65 -3.61
CA HIS A 485 -22.88 41.47 -2.77
C HIS A 485 -24.35 41.31 -2.39
N PRO A 486 -25.14 40.55 -3.18
CA PRO A 486 -26.57 40.43 -2.94
C PRO A 486 -26.86 39.45 -1.81
N ASP A 487 -27.03 39.94 -0.59
CA ASP A 487 -27.43 39.15 0.58
C ASP A 487 -28.75 39.67 1.19
N ALA A 488 -29.37 38.85 2.04
CA ALA A 488 -30.66 39.19 2.65
C ALA A 488 -30.57 40.40 3.60
N GLU A 489 -29.42 40.57 4.28
CA GLU A 489 -29.17 41.68 5.20
C GLU A 489 -29.10 43.02 4.45
N ARG A 490 -28.36 43.10 3.33
CA ARG A 490 -28.28 44.30 2.49
C ARG A 490 -29.57 44.57 1.74
N LEU A 491 -30.34 43.54 1.36
CA LEU A 491 -31.68 43.76 0.79
C LEU A 491 -32.61 44.43 1.80
N ALA A 492 -32.57 43.98 3.06
CA ALA A 492 -33.32 44.60 4.14
C ALA A 492 -32.83 46.05 4.41
N GLU A 493 -31.54 46.30 4.30
CA GLU A 493 -30.99 47.67 4.38
C GLU A 493 -31.52 48.55 3.23
N VAL A 494 -31.52 48.06 1.98
CA VAL A 494 -32.10 48.78 0.84
C VAL A 494 -33.57 49.11 1.08
N GLN A 495 -34.36 48.15 1.59
CA GLN A 495 -35.77 48.37 1.95
C GLN A 495 -35.91 49.44 3.05
N GLN A 496 -35.08 49.39 4.09
CA GLN A 496 -35.11 50.35 5.19
C GLN A 496 -34.78 51.76 4.70
N ARG A 497 -33.72 51.91 3.88
CA ARG A 497 -33.32 53.20 3.29
C ARG A 497 -34.35 53.72 2.29
N CYS A 498 -34.96 52.85 1.49
CA CYS A 498 -36.07 53.19 0.59
C CYS A 498 -37.25 53.75 1.39
N SER A 499 -37.66 53.05 2.46
CA SER A 499 -38.80 53.45 3.30
C SER A 499 -38.52 54.77 4.02
N GLN A 500 -37.30 54.99 4.49
CA GLN A 500 -36.85 56.26 5.09
C GLN A 500 -36.96 57.41 4.08
N LEU A 501 -36.39 57.24 2.88
CA LEU A 501 -36.44 58.26 1.83
C LEU A 501 -37.87 58.55 1.36
N TYR A 502 -38.68 57.51 1.17
CA TYR A 502 -40.10 57.62 0.85
C TYR A 502 -40.85 58.42 1.92
N SER A 503 -40.67 58.09 3.20
CA SER A 503 -41.36 58.78 4.31
C SER A 503 -40.98 60.26 4.41
N ALA A 504 -39.68 60.59 4.21
CA ALA A 504 -39.20 61.96 4.20
C ALA A 504 -39.83 62.76 3.05
N MET A 505 -39.88 62.19 1.84
CA MET A 505 -40.50 62.83 0.68
C MET A 505 -42.03 62.89 0.77
N PHE A 506 -42.68 61.95 1.45
CA PHE A 506 -44.13 61.97 1.63
C PHE A 506 -44.57 63.02 2.67
N SER A 507 -43.68 63.38 3.60
CA SER A 507 -43.97 64.34 4.69
C SER A 507 -44.05 65.80 4.24
N ALA A 508 -43.42 66.17 3.12
CA ALA A 508 -43.48 67.51 2.56
C ALA A 508 -44.54 67.58 1.44
N ASP A 509 -45.44 68.57 1.52
CA ASP A 509 -46.58 68.71 0.61
C ASP A 509 -46.17 68.87 -0.86
N VAL A 510 -44.97 69.41 -1.12
CA VAL A 510 -44.43 69.66 -2.46
C VAL A 510 -43.94 68.36 -3.14
N THR A 511 -43.42 67.41 -2.36
CA THR A 511 -42.83 66.16 -2.85
C THR A 511 -43.79 64.97 -2.78
N LYS A 512 -44.83 65.05 -1.96
CA LYS A 512 -45.88 64.05 -1.80
C LYS A 512 -46.50 63.51 -3.12
N PRO A 513 -46.90 64.35 -4.11
CA PRO A 513 -47.46 63.83 -5.36
C PRO A 513 -46.41 63.13 -6.26
N LYS A 514 -45.11 63.44 -6.09
CA LYS A 514 -44.03 62.86 -6.90
C LYS A 514 -43.68 61.42 -6.49
N VAL A 515 -44.01 61.04 -5.25
CA VAL A 515 -43.73 59.69 -4.70
C VAL A 515 -44.99 58.83 -4.52
N ALA A 516 -46.18 59.38 -4.80
CA ALA A 516 -47.44 58.67 -4.68
C ALA A 516 -47.51 57.51 -5.71
N GLY A 517 -47.48 56.26 -5.23
CA GLY A 517 -47.52 55.05 -6.06
C GLY A 517 -46.20 54.28 -6.18
N ILE A 518 -45.13 54.73 -5.51
CA ILE A 518 -43.88 53.97 -5.37
C ILE A 518 -44.03 52.97 -4.21
N ASP A 519 -43.62 51.72 -4.44
CA ASP A 519 -43.58 50.67 -3.42
C ASP A 519 -42.13 50.33 -3.06
N CYS A 520 -41.82 50.33 -1.76
CA CYS A 520 -40.50 49.99 -1.23
C CYS A 520 -40.41 48.52 -0.75
N ASP A 521 -41.49 47.74 -0.84
CA ASP A 521 -41.51 46.33 -0.44
C ASP A 521 -40.74 45.43 -1.44
N PRO A 522 -39.66 44.74 -1.00
CA PRO A 522 -38.88 43.86 -1.85
C PRO A 522 -39.54 42.48 -2.09
N LYS A 523 -40.79 42.24 -1.71
CA LYS A 523 -41.42 40.89 -1.73
C LYS A 523 -41.09 40.05 -2.98
N GLN A 524 -41.32 40.56 -4.18
CA GLN A 524 -41.04 39.83 -5.43
C GLN A 524 -39.54 39.59 -5.67
N ALA A 525 -38.68 40.53 -5.27
CA ALA A 525 -37.23 40.38 -5.31
C ALA A 525 -36.73 39.37 -4.27
N SER A 526 -37.37 39.32 -3.09
CA SER A 526 -37.06 38.37 -2.02
C SER A 526 -37.42 36.93 -2.40
N GLU A 527 -38.55 36.74 -3.09
CA GLU A 527 -38.99 35.46 -3.64
C GLU A 527 -38.05 34.98 -4.75
N ALA A 528 -37.64 35.88 -5.65
CA ALA A 528 -36.66 35.57 -6.69
C ALA A 528 -35.26 35.23 -6.14
N GLY A 529 -34.88 35.83 -5.00
CA GLY A 529 -33.60 35.62 -4.33
C GLY A 529 -33.57 34.50 -3.28
N ALA A 530 -34.71 33.87 -2.98
CA ALA A 530 -34.83 32.93 -1.86
C ALA A 530 -33.81 31.76 -1.91
N ASN A 531 -33.55 31.23 -3.11
CA ASN A 531 -32.55 30.18 -3.32
C ASN A 531 -31.12 30.68 -3.06
N LEU A 532 -30.81 31.91 -3.49
CA LEU A 532 -29.50 32.54 -3.25
C LEU A 532 -29.29 32.81 -1.76
N PHE A 533 -30.30 33.34 -1.06
CA PHE A 533 -30.20 33.62 0.37
C PHE A 533 -30.06 32.35 1.22
N THR A 534 -30.78 31.29 0.84
CA THR A 534 -30.63 29.96 1.47
C THR A 534 -29.23 29.40 1.25
N LEU A 535 -28.71 29.51 0.02
CA LEU A 535 -27.35 29.10 -0.30
C LEU A 535 -26.31 29.88 0.50
N GLN A 536 -26.44 31.21 0.61
CA GLN A 536 -25.52 32.05 1.37
C GLN A 536 -25.54 31.77 2.89
N ALA A 537 -26.73 31.52 3.45
CA ALA A 537 -26.86 31.08 4.83
C ALA A 537 -26.14 29.73 5.04
N GLY A 538 -26.28 28.81 4.09
CA GLY A 538 -25.51 27.56 4.04
C GLY A 538 -24.00 27.80 3.93
N THR A 539 -23.54 28.65 3.02
CA THR A 539 -22.12 29.01 2.86
C THR A 539 -21.52 29.53 4.18
N LYS A 540 -22.26 30.34 4.94
CA LYS A 540 -21.84 30.83 6.25
C LYS A 540 -21.67 29.68 7.25
N ALA A 541 -22.62 28.74 7.30
CA ALA A 541 -22.53 27.54 8.14
C ALA A 541 -21.38 26.61 7.72
N PHE A 542 -21.21 26.37 6.41
CA PHE A 542 -20.13 25.58 5.84
C PHE A 542 -18.75 26.18 6.16
N ASN A 543 -18.55 27.48 5.97
CA ASN A 543 -17.29 28.14 6.33
C ASN A 543 -17.02 28.06 7.84
N ALA A 544 -18.06 28.21 8.67
CA ALA A 544 -17.93 28.14 10.13
C ALA A 544 -17.67 26.72 10.65
N ASN A 545 -18.18 25.67 10.00
CA ASN A 545 -18.17 24.29 10.52
C ASN A 545 -17.22 23.34 9.77
N CYS A 546 -16.90 23.62 8.51
CA CYS A 546 -16.26 22.66 7.60
C CYS A 546 -14.91 23.10 7.05
N VAL A 547 -14.73 24.41 6.86
CA VAL A 547 -13.46 24.95 6.39
C VAL A 547 -12.47 25.05 7.57
N GLY A 548 -11.24 24.56 7.34
CA GLY A 548 -10.12 24.57 8.31
C GLY A 548 -9.57 23.16 8.58
N GLY A 549 -8.25 22.96 8.39
CA GLY A 549 -7.59 21.66 8.54
C GLY A 549 -7.72 21.05 9.94
N ASP A 550 -7.84 21.89 10.97
CA ASP A 550 -7.96 21.47 12.38
C ASP A 550 -9.27 20.72 12.65
N LYS A 551 -10.34 21.01 11.90
CA LYS A 551 -11.64 20.35 12.05
C LYS A 551 -11.64 18.93 11.47
N LEU A 552 -10.81 18.70 10.44
CA LEU A 552 -10.56 17.37 9.89
C LEU A 552 -9.68 16.54 10.83
N ALA A 553 -8.61 17.15 11.37
CA ALA A 553 -7.70 16.49 12.30
C ALA A 553 -8.35 16.07 13.63
N GLY A 554 -9.49 16.66 13.99
CA GLY A 554 -10.28 16.30 15.17
C GLY A 554 -11.04 14.96 15.05
N GLN A 555 -11.18 14.40 13.85
CA GLN A 555 -11.90 13.14 13.62
C GLN A 555 -10.95 11.96 13.71
N ARG A 556 -11.17 11.06 14.68
CA ARG A 556 -10.29 9.90 14.97
C ARG A 556 -10.69 8.60 14.28
N SER A 557 -11.73 8.63 13.44
CA SER A 557 -12.22 7.41 12.77
C SER A 557 -12.73 7.73 11.38
N THR A 558 -12.62 6.74 10.49
CA THR A 558 -13.08 6.85 9.11
C THR A 558 -14.59 7.08 9.01
N ASP A 559 -15.39 6.44 9.86
CA ASP A 559 -16.84 6.69 9.96
C ASP A 559 -17.13 8.13 10.36
N ALA A 560 -16.37 8.69 11.30
CA ALA A 560 -16.53 10.09 11.72
C ALA A 560 -16.09 11.07 10.61
N LEU A 561 -15.08 10.74 9.80
CA LEU A 561 -14.65 11.55 8.66
C LEU A 561 -15.73 11.64 7.56
N PHE A 562 -16.33 10.51 7.18
CA PHE A 562 -17.41 10.52 6.19
C PHE A 562 -18.72 11.12 6.76
N GLY A 563 -19.03 10.85 8.03
CA GLY A 563 -20.13 11.52 8.74
C GLY A 563 -19.95 13.05 8.78
N PHE A 564 -18.71 13.52 8.94
CA PHE A 564 -18.36 14.93 8.84
C PHE A 564 -18.56 15.47 7.42
N ALA A 565 -18.15 14.74 6.37
CA ALA A 565 -18.40 15.13 4.98
C ALA A 565 -19.90 15.27 4.66
N VAL A 566 -20.73 14.32 5.14
CA VAL A 566 -22.19 14.38 4.99
C VAL A 566 -22.78 15.59 5.72
N LYS A 567 -22.30 15.88 6.94
CA LYS A 567 -22.71 17.08 7.68
C LYS A 567 -22.33 18.35 6.93
N CYS A 568 -21.12 18.43 6.38
CA CYS A 568 -20.67 19.57 5.61
C CYS A 568 -21.46 19.79 4.32
N LEU A 569 -21.85 18.70 3.66
CA LEU A 569 -22.76 18.77 2.53
C LEU A 569 -24.16 19.26 2.95
N SER A 570 -24.66 18.86 4.11
CA SER A 570 -25.93 19.37 4.65
C SER A 570 -25.85 20.85 5.02
N ASP A 571 -24.73 21.28 5.61
CA ASP A 571 -24.50 22.67 6.03
C ASP A 571 -24.27 23.61 4.81
N SER A 572 -23.94 23.07 3.63
CA SER A 572 -23.62 23.86 2.42
C SER A 572 -24.79 24.67 1.83
N GLY A 573 -26.04 24.30 2.12
CA GLY A 573 -27.22 24.96 1.52
C GLY A 573 -27.34 24.78 0.00
N LEU A 574 -26.63 23.82 -0.59
CA LEU A 574 -26.68 23.54 -2.03
C LEU A 574 -28.08 23.04 -2.49
N PRO A 575 -28.46 23.27 -3.76
CA PRO A 575 -29.68 22.71 -4.34
C PRO A 575 -29.66 21.18 -4.35
N SER A 576 -30.84 20.57 -4.20
CA SER A 576 -31.02 19.11 -4.08
C SER A 576 -30.28 18.29 -5.14
N ARG A 577 -30.32 18.72 -6.42
CA ARG A 577 -29.63 18.03 -7.53
C ARG A 577 -28.13 17.86 -7.28
N GLN A 578 -27.48 18.88 -6.74
CA GLN A 578 -26.03 18.86 -6.48
C GLN A 578 -25.70 18.16 -5.17
N THR A 579 -26.57 18.31 -4.17
CA THR A 579 -26.51 17.53 -2.94
C THR A 579 -26.53 16.03 -3.25
N ASP A 580 -27.40 15.57 -4.16
CA ASP A 580 -27.50 14.16 -4.53
C ASP A 580 -26.26 13.66 -5.29
N GLU A 581 -25.70 14.47 -6.19
CA GLU A 581 -24.47 14.14 -6.92
C GLU A 581 -23.27 13.99 -5.97
N LEU A 582 -23.08 14.95 -5.06
CA LEU A 582 -22.00 14.93 -4.07
C LEU A 582 -22.22 13.82 -3.02
N ARG A 583 -23.47 13.56 -2.62
CA ARG A 583 -23.82 12.42 -1.76
C ARG A 583 -23.52 11.09 -2.45
N GLY A 584 -23.75 10.98 -3.75
CA GLY A 584 -23.35 9.82 -4.56
C GLY A 584 -21.83 9.60 -4.53
N LYS A 585 -21.03 10.65 -4.68
CA LYS A 585 -19.56 10.58 -4.55
C LYS A 585 -19.13 10.14 -3.14
N ILE A 586 -19.74 10.70 -2.09
CA ILE A 586 -19.46 10.32 -0.69
C ILE A 586 -19.80 8.85 -0.45
N SER A 587 -20.98 8.39 -0.87
CA SER A 587 -21.42 7.00 -0.70
C SER A 587 -20.54 6.02 -1.49
N TYR A 588 -20.09 6.41 -2.69
CA TYR A 588 -19.15 5.60 -3.48
C TYR A 588 -17.79 5.47 -2.80
N ALA A 589 -17.27 6.57 -2.24
CA ALA A 589 -16.04 6.54 -1.46
C ALA A 589 -16.19 5.69 -0.18
N GLU A 590 -17.36 5.72 0.47
CA GLU A 590 -17.66 4.89 1.64
C GLU A 590 -17.78 3.39 1.30
N MET A 591 -18.36 3.02 0.16
CA MET A 591 -18.47 1.61 -0.28
C MET A 591 -17.12 0.99 -0.67
N ASN A 592 -16.16 1.80 -1.12
CA ASN A 592 -14.82 1.34 -1.49
C ASN A 592 -13.82 1.31 -0.31
N ARG A 593 -14.32 1.33 0.93
CA ARG A 593 -13.51 1.35 2.16
C ARG A 593 -12.90 -0.03 2.48
N ASP A 594 -11.63 -0.02 2.90
CA ASP A 594 -10.78 -1.22 3.11
C ASP A 594 -11.25 -2.19 4.20
N ASP A 595 -12.09 -1.75 5.14
CA ASP A 595 -12.57 -2.53 6.28
C ASP A 595 -13.91 -3.25 6.02
N LYS A 596 -14.69 -2.79 5.04
CA LYS A 596 -15.94 -3.43 4.57
C LYS A 596 -15.78 -4.12 3.20
N ALA A 597 -14.79 -3.72 2.42
CA ALA A 597 -14.51 -4.34 1.13
C ALA A 597 -13.93 -5.75 1.30
N HIS A 598 -14.23 -6.62 0.34
CA HIS A 598 -13.62 -7.94 0.29
C HIS A 598 -12.08 -7.80 0.24
N ARG A 599 -11.33 -8.62 1.00
CA ARG A 599 -9.85 -8.56 1.11
C ARG A 599 -9.12 -8.47 -0.22
N PHE A 600 -9.72 -9.06 -1.26
CA PHE A 600 -9.25 -8.95 -2.64
C PHE A 600 -9.15 -7.50 -3.14
N VAL A 601 -10.22 -6.71 -2.94
CA VAL A 601 -10.28 -5.30 -3.35
C VAL A 601 -9.24 -4.48 -2.58
N VAL A 602 -9.03 -4.80 -1.29
CA VAL A 602 -7.98 -4.19 -0.46
C VAL A 602 -6.58 -4.45 -1.04
N SER A 603 -6.30 -5.69 -1.42
CA SER A 603 -5.00 -6.07 -1.99
C SER A 603 -4.73 -5.45 -3.38
N LEU A 604 -5.78 -5.28 -4.19
CA LEU A 604 -5.71 -4.61 -5.50
C LEU A 604 -5.56 -3.10 -5.38
N ASN A 605 -6.33 -2.48 -4.48
CA ASN A 605 -6.22 -1.05 -4.18
C ASN A 605 -4.81 -0.73 -3.66
N ALA A 606 -4.22 -1.60 -2.83
CA ALA A 606 -2.84 -1.43 -2.37
C ALA A 606 -1.81 -1.33 -3.52
N PHE A 607 -2.06 -1.97 -4.68
CA PHE A 607 -1.22 -1.77 -5.87
C PHE A 607 -1.44 -0.41 -6.52
N GLN A 608 -2.69 0.04 -6.62
CA GLN A 608 -3.04 1.38 -7.12
C GLN A 608 -2.47 2.49 -6.22
N ASP A 609 -2.39 2.25 -4.91
CA ASP A 609 -1.77 3.15 -3.94
C ASP A 609 -0.23 3.12 -3.97
N GLY A 610 0.39 2.29 -4.83
CA GLY A 610 1.84 2.24 -4.99
C GLY A 610 2.59 1.61 -3.81
N ASN A 611 1.94 0.73 -3.05
CA ASN A 611 2.52 0.15 -1.84
C ASN A 611 3.66 -0.84 -2.16
N ARG A 612 4.90 -0.46 -1.80
CA ARG A 612 6.12 -1.26 -2.06
C ARG A 612 6.07 -2.67 -1.45
N LEU A 613 5.35 -2.85 -0.33
CA LEU A 613 5.23 -4.15 0.34
C LEU A 613 4.33 -5.12 -0.45
N ALA A 614 3.31 -4.62 -1.15
CA ALA A 614 2.48 -5.43 -2.04
C ALA A 614 3.32 -5.98 -3.21
N TYR A 615 4.17 -5.14 -3.80
CA TYR A 615 5.11 -5.56 -4.85
C TYR A 615 6.13 -6.58 -4.35
N LEU A 616 6.61 -6.45 -3.10
CA LEU A 616 7.53 -7.42 -2.50
C LEU A 616 6.86 -8.79 -2.26
N ALA A 617 5.62 -8.81 -1.75
CA ALA A 617 4.86 -10.05 -1.58
C ALA A 617 4.62 -10.76 -2.92
N LEU A 618 4.29 -9.99 -3.98
CA LEU A 618 4.14 -10.50 -5.34
C LEU A 618 5.47 -11.06 -5.88
N ALA A 619 6.58 -10.35 -5.68
CA ALA A 619 7.90 -10.79 -6.11
C ALA A 619 8.33 -12.11 -5.44
N ILE A 620 8.05 -12.29 -4.15
CA ILE A 620 8.33 -13.54 -3.44
C ILE A 620 7.47 -14.68 -4.00
N ALA A 621 6.19 -14.43 -4.30
CA ALA A 621 5.29 -15.43 -4.88
C ALA A 621 5.77 -15.89 -6.27
N ILE A 622 6.11 -14.95 -7.15
CA ILE A 622 6.70 -15.27 -8.45
C ILE A 622 8.03 -16.01 -8.29
N GLY A 623 8.86 -15.59 -7.33
CA GLY A 623 10.17 -16.18 -7.08
C GLY A 623 10.10 -17.67 -6.72
N ILE A 624 9.16 -18.05 -5.84
CA ILE A 624 9.00 -19.45 -5.43
C ILE A 624 8.54 -20.33 -6.60
N ASP A 625 7.52 -19.90 -7.35
CA ASP A 625 7.04 -20.68 -8.50
C ASP A 625 8.09 -20.75 -9.62
N SER A 626 8.92 -19.70 -9.78
CA SER A 626 10.07 -19.72 -10.70
C SER A 626 11.16 -20.69 -10.26
N LEU A 627 11.41 -20.83 -8.95
CA LEU A 627 12.34 -21.83 -8.41
C LEU A 627 11.81 -23.26 -8.62
N ILE A 628 10.49 -23.48 -8.49
CA ILE A 628 9.85 -24.77 -8.81
C ILE A 628 10.03 -25.08 -10.30
N PHE A 629 9.81 -24.10 -11.19
CA PHE A 629 10.07 -24.26 -12.61
C PHE A 629 11.51 -24.66 -12.92
N MET A 630 12.48 -23.92 -12.37
CA MET A 630 13.90 -24.16 -12.61
C MET A 630 14.34 -25.53 -12.10
N THR A 631 13.88 -25.93 -10.92
CA THR A 631 14.20 -27.27 -10.38
C THR A 631 13.58 -28.39 -11.22
N GLY A 632 12.36 -28.22 -11.74
CA GLY A 632 11.75 -29.15 -12.69
C GLY A 632 12.49 -29.23 -14.03
N LEU A 633 12.90 -28.07 -14.57
CA LEU A 633 13.62 -27.96 -15.84
C LEU A 633 15.00 -28.63 -15.77
N PHE A 634 15.78 -28.34 -14.72
CA PHE A 634 17.13 -28.92 -14.55
C PHE A 634 17.09 -30.37 -14.09
N GLY A 635 16.06 -30.76 -13.31
CA GLY A 635 15.86 -32.16 -12.92
C GLY A 635 15.73 -33.09 -14.13
N ALA A 636 15.00 -32.68 -15.16
CA ALA A 636 14.84 -33.45 -16.39
C ALA A 636 16.16 -33.61 -17.19
N ASN A 637 17.06 -32.62 -17.15
CA ASN A 637 18.34 -32.66 -17.86
C ASN A 637 19.37 -33.59 -17.20
N ALA A 638 19.20 -33.96 -15.93
CA ALA A 638 20.18 -34.75 -15.21
C ALA A 638 20.00 -36.28 -15.40
N VAL A 639 18.85 -36.75 -15.90
CA VAL A 639 18.59 -38.18 -16.26
C VAL A 639 18.93 -38.46 -17.74
N ARG A 640 19.96 -37.81 -18.28
CA ARG A 640 20.29 -37.90 -19.71
C ARG A 640 21.08 -39.18 -20.00
N SER A 641 20.60 -39.97 -20.96
CA SER A 641 21.39 -41.06 -21.55
C SER A 641 22.53 -40.47 -22.40
N PRO A 642 23.76 -41.00 -22.35
CA PRO A 642 24.84 -40.60 -23.25
C PRO A 642 24.43 -40.71 -24.73
N LEU A 643 23.54 -41.64 -25.07
CA LEU A 643 23.03 -41.81 -26.43
C LEU A 643 22.20 -40.62 -26.92
N ALA A 644 21.65 -39.79 -26.03
CA ALA A 644 20.87 -38.61 -26.40
C ALA A 644 21.74 -37.45 -26.93
N ASP A 645 23.07 -37.56 -26.82
CA ASP A 645 24.03 -36.64 -27.43
C ASP A 645 24.37 -37.02 -28.88
N VAL A 646 23.97 -38.21 -29.34
CA VAL A 646 24.23 -38.65 -30.72
C VAL A 646 23.43 -37.79 -31.70
N PRO A 647 24.09 -37.13 -32.67
CA PRO A 647 23.41 -36.35 -33.69
C PRO A 647 22.47 -37.24 -34.52
N SER A 648 21.16 -37.00 -34.42
CA SER A 648 20.17 -37.80 -35.17
C SER A 648 19.20 -36.92 -35.96
N ALA A 649 18.85 -37.38 -37.17
CA ALA A 649 17.82 -36.77 -37.99
C ALA A 649 16.38 -37.05 -37.49
N LYS A 650 16.23 -37.99 -36.55
CA LYS A 650 14.94 -38.38 -35.97
C LYS A 650 14.99 -38.14 -34.46
N GLY A 651 14.16 -37.23 -33.95
CA GLY A 651 14.02 -37.02 -32.51
C GLY A 651 13.44 -38.26 -31.85
N ARG A 652 14.28 -39.04 -31.15
CA ARG A 652 13.91 -40.19 -30.33
C ARG A 652 14.18 -39.84 -28.87
N ASN A 653 13.34 -40.33 -27.96
CA ASN A 653 13.59 -40.15 -26.52
C ASN A 653 14.80 -40.99 -26.07
N SER A 654 15.51 -40.58 -25.02
CA SER A 654 16.65 -41.31 -24.44
C SER A 654 16.29 -42.77 -24.14
N ALA A 655 15.15 -43.02 -23.48
CA ALA A 655 14.67 -44.37 -23.19
C ALA A 655 14.44 -45.23 -24.46
N GLN A 656 14.04 -44.60 -25.57
CA GLN A 656 13.87 -45.31 -26.84
C GLN A 656 15.22 -45.65 -27.48
N LEU A 657 16.23 -44.79 -27.33
CA LEU A 657 17.59 -45.03 -27.81
C LEU A 657 18.26 -46.16 -27.03
N GLU A 658 18.14 -46.14 -25.70
CA GLU A 658 18.65 -47.20 -24.83
C GLU A 658 18.00 -48.55 -25.15
N ALA A 659 16.67 -48.58 -25.28
CA ALA A 659 15.95 -49.82 -25.60
C ALA A 659 16.40 -50.47 -26.92
N ILE A 660 16.80 -49.68 -27.93
CA ILE A 660 17.30 -50.21 -29.21
C ILE A 660 18.62 -50.97 -29.00
N ILE A 661 19.55 -50.39 -28.24
CA ILE A 661 20.85 -51.02 -27.96
C ILE A 661 20.70 -52.18 -26.97
N GLU A 662 19.93 -52.00 -25.90
CA GLU A 662 19.70 -53.04 -24.89
C GLU A 662 19.03 -54.29 -25.47
N ASN A 663 18.08 -54.13 -26.40
CA ASN A 663 17.48 -55.25 -27.11
C ASN A 663 18.51 -56.02 -27.97
N ALA A 664 19.50 -55.32 -28.53
CA ALA A 664 20.58 -55.95 -29.30
C ALA A 664 21.61 -56.68 -28.41
N LEU A 665 21.62 -56.38 -27.11
CA LEU A 665 22.48 -57.04 -26.13
C LEU A 665 21.88 -58.32 -25.53
N LEU A 666 20.59 -58.61 -25.76
CA LEU A 666 19.93 -59.82 -25.27
C LEU A 666 20.38 -61.08 -26.05
N PRO A 667 20.39 -62.28 -25.43
CA PRO A 667 19.97 -62.58 -24.05
C PRO A 667 21.03 -62.28 -22.98
N ASP A 668 22.32 -62.32 -23.31
CA ASP A 668 23.43 -62.16 -22.35
C ASP A 668 24.02 -60.75 -22.39
N THR A 669 23.39 -59.82 -21.68
CA THR A 669 23.71 -58.38 -21.78
C THR A 669 25.14 -58.04 -21.38
N LEU A 670 25.66 -58.67 -20.34
CA LEU A 670 27.01 -58.41 -19.81
C LEU A 670 28.08 -58.88 -20.80
N ASP A 671 27.94 -60.10 -21.29
CA ASP A 671 28.93 -60.72 -22.17
C ASP A 671 28.94 -60.06 -23.55
N ASN A 672 27.77 -59.76 -24.11
CA ASN A 672 27.66 -59.06 -25.40
C ASN A 672 28.20 -57.62 -25.33
N ALA A 673 27.95 -56.90 -24.23
CA ALA A 673 28.48 -55.55 -24.03
C ALA A 673 30.02 -55.57 -23.91
N ARG A 674 30.58 -56.51 -23.12
CA ARG A 674 32.04 -56.67 -22.98
C ARG A 674 32.70 -57.12 -24.28
N ALA A 675 32.10 -58.05 -25.01
CA ALA A 675 32.58 -58.50 -26.31
C ALA A 675 32.67 -57.34 -27.31
N THR A 676 31.62 -56.50 -27.34
CA THR A 676 31.58 -55.30 -28.20
C THR A 676 32.64 -54.29 -27.79
N LEU A 677 32.79 -53.99 -26.50
CA LEU A 677 33.82 -53.07 -25.99
C LEU A 677 35.24 -53.57 -26.29
N ASN A 678 35.51 -54.86 -26.12
CA ASN A 678 36.83 -55.46 -26.39
C ASN A 678 37.17 -55.50 -27.89
N ALA A 679 36.16 -55.52 -28.76
CA ALA A 679 36.34 -55.47 -30.20
C ALA A 679 36.70 -54.06 -30.73
N MET A 680 36.49 -53.01 -29.92
CA MET A 680 36.78 -51.63 -30.29
C MET A 680 38.27 -51.30 -30.18
N ARG A 681 38.82 -50.69 -31.22
CA ARG A 681 40.20 -50.18 -31.27
C ARG A 681 40.19 -48.66 -31.37
N PRO A 682 40.99 -47.93 -30.59
CA PRO A 682 40.99 -46.48 -30.63
C PRO A 682 41.50 -45.95 -31.98
N ILE A 683 40.88 -44.89 -32.48
CA ILE A 683 41.30 -44.15 -33.68
C ILE A 683 41.47 -42.66 -33.35
N THR A 684 42.21 -41.93 -34.18
CA THR A 684 42.24 -40.46 -34.10
C THR A 684 40.87 -39.89 -34.41
N ASN A 685 40.33 -39.07 -33.50
CA ASN A 685 38.96 -38.57 -33.60
C ASN A 685 38.76 -37.79 -34.90
N ALA A 686 37.88 -38.32 -35.76
CA ALA A 686 37.41 -37.68 -36.97
C ALA A 686 35.89 -37.66 -36.96
N SER A 687 35.28 -36.47 -37.10
CA SER A 687 33.82 -36.31 -37.16
C SER A 687 33.03 -36.88 -35.95
N GLY A 688 33.68 -36.98 -34.79
CA GLY A 688 33.08 -37.48 -33.54
C GLY A 688 33.10 -39.00 -33.36
N PHE A 689 33.85 -39.74 -34.20
CA PHE A 689 34.10 -41.17 -34.03
C PHE A 689 35.40 -41.39 -33.24
N MET A 690 35.39 -42.30 -32.27
CA MET A 690 36.50 -42.53 -31.33
C MET A 690 37.14 -43.92 -31.49
N ALA A 691 36.38 -44.91 -31.97
CA ALA A 691 36.89 -46.27 -32.14
C ALA A 691 36.52 -46.88 -33.49
N GLU A 692 37.29 -47.88 -33.93
CA GLU A 692 36.95 -48.74 -35.06
C GLU A 692 36.76 -50.19 -34.62
N VAL A 693 35.86 -50.91 -35.30
CA VAL A 693 35.67 -52.36 -35.16
C VAL A 693 35.81 -53.03 -36.52
N ARG A 694 36.58 -54.11 -36.57
CA ARG A 694 36.82 -54.90 -37.78
C ARG A 694 36.32 -56.34 -37.56
N PRO A 695 35.14 -56.69 -38.09
CA PRO A 695 34.53 -58.01 -37.88
C PRO A 695 35.43 -59.17 -38.33
N GLU A 696 36.19 -58.97 -39.39
CA GLU A 696 37.10 -59.98 -39.99
C GLU A 696 38.21 -60.47 -39.03
N MET A 697 38.52 -59.72 -37.97
CA MET A 697 39.52 -60.09 -36.96
C MET A 697 38.91 -60.76 -35.72
N LEU A 698 37.60 -60.98 -35.69
CA LEU A 698 36.90 -61.62 -34.59
C LEU A 698 36.61 -63.09 -34.91
N ASP A 699 36.40 -63.90 -33.88
CA ASP A 699 35.91 -65.26 -34.08
C ASP A 699 34.44 -65.27 -34.55
N PRO A 700 33.98 -66.29 -35.31
CA PRO A 700 32.63 -66.31 -35.90
C PRO A 700 31.47 -66.27 -34.91
N HIS A 701 31.71 -66.52 -33.62
CA HIS A 701 30.70 -66.44 -32.58
C HIS A 701 30.59 -65.01 -32.04
N THR A 702 31.72 -64.42 -31.66
CA THR A 702 31.81 -63.02 -31.21
C THR A 702 31.42 -62.05 -32.33
N GLU A 703 31.78 -62.34 -33.57
CA GLU A 703 31.46 -61.50 -34.73
C GLU A 703 29.95 -61.24 -34.84
N ARG A 704 29.13 -62.29 -34.73
CA ARG A 704 27.66 -62.16 -34.82
C ARG A 704 27.06 -61.33 -33.69
N GLN A 705 27.60 -61.47 -32.48
CA GLN A 705 27.15 -60.70 -31.31
C GLN A 705 27.49 -59.21 -31.48
N VAL A 706 28.73 -58.92 -31.86
CA VAL A 706 29.23 -57.55 -32.07
C VAL A 706 28.51 -56.87 -33.23
N LEU A 707 28.29 -57.57 -34.35
CA LEU A 707 27.53 -57.04 -35.49
C LEU A 707 26.08 -56.69 -35.12
N GLY A 708 25.44 -57.45 -34.23
CA GLY A 708 24.10 -57.13 -33.73
C GLY A 708 24.04 -55.76 -33.06
N VAL A 709 25.02 -55.46 -32.20
CA VAL A 709 25.13 -54.18 -31.49
C VAL A 709 25.53 -53.04 -32.44
N LEU A 710 26.46 -53.29 -33.38
CA LEU A 710 26.87 -52.29 -34.38
C LEU A 710 25.74 -51.92 -35.33
N ASN A 711 24.92 -52.89 -35.75
CA ASN A 711 23.72 -52.64 -36.55
C ASN A 711 22.69 -51.83 -35.77
N ALA A 712 22.47 -52.12 -34.49
CA ALA A 712 21.60 -51.30 -33.64
C ALA A 712 22.14 -49.87 -33.51
N GLY A 713 23.45 -49.72 -33.32
CA GLY A 713 24.16 -48.44 -33.27
C GLY A 713 24.04 -47.62 -34.56
N SER A 714 24.04 -48.24 -35.73
CA SER A 714 23.87 -47.54 -37.01
C SER A 714 22.45 -46.97 -37.16
N THR A 715 21.43 -47.65 -36.64
CA THR A 715 20.04 -47.14 -36.67
C THR A 715 19.81 -45.87 -35.84
N ILE A 716 20.73 -45.55 -34.93
CA ILE A 716 20.72 -44.33 -34.10
C ILE A 716 21.83 -43.35 -34.49
N SER A 717 22.56 -43.61 -35.57
CA SER A 717 23.70 -42.79 -36.04
C SER A 717 24.90 -42.75 -35.08
N ALA A 718 24.99 -43.72 -34.16
CA ALA A 718 26.12 -43.88 -33.25
C ALA A 718 27.26 -44.73 -33.85
N VAL A 719 26.97 -45.46 -34.94
CA VAL A 719 27.93 -46.25 -35.70
C VAL A 719 27.79 -45.91 -37.19
N ASP A 720 28.92 -45.82 -37.89
CA ASP A 720 28.98 -45.64 -39.33
C ASP A 720 29.83 -46.74 -39.97
N TYR A 721 29.57 -47.11 -41.23
CA TYR A 721 30.30 -48.16 -41.94
C TYR A 721 31.17 -47.56 -43.04
N ASP A 722 32.49 -47.71 -42.91
CA ASP A 722 33.47 -47.29 -43.89
C ASP A 722 33.69 -48.41 -44.91
N GLU A 723 32.95 -48.36 -46.02
CA GLU A 723 32.99 -49.35 -47.10
C GLU A 723 34.39 -49.50 -47.72
N ALA A 724 35.20 -48.44 -47.74
CA ALA A 724 36.52 -48.46 -48.38
C ALA A 724 37.58 -49.22 -47.55
N ALA A 725 37.42 -49.25 -46.23
CA ALA A 725 38.36 -49.86 -45.30
C ALA A 725 37.80 -51.10 -44.57
N GLY A 726 36.56 -51.51 -44.86
CA GLY A 726 35.91 -52.69 -44.27
C GLY A 726 35.78 -52.61 -42.75
N ARG A 727 35.50 -51.42 -42.21
CA ARG A 727 35.48 -51.16 -40.76
C ARG A 727 34.25 -50.39 -40.33
N TYR A 728 33.82 -50.63 -39.09
CA TYR A 728 32.77 -49.86 -38.43
C TYR A 728 33.40 -48.78 -37.57
N LEU A 729 32.97 -47.54 -37.72
CA LEU A 729 33.37 -46.39 -36.90
C LEU A 729 32.35 -46.19 -35.79
N VAL A 730 32.82 -46.15 -34.54
CA VAL A 730 31.98 -46.06 -33.35
C VAL A 730 32.20 -44.72 -32.65
N ARG A 731 31.10 -44.03 -32.31
CA ARG A 731 31.15 -42.77 -31.56
C ARG A 731 31.37 -43.00 -30.07
N ALA A 732 31.83 -41.96 -29.37
CA ALA A 732 32.14 -42.01 -27.95
C ALA A 732 30.92 -42.31 -27.07
N GLU A 733 29.75 -41.82 -27.47
CA GLU A 733 28.50 -41.95 -26.72
C GLU A 733 28.04 -43.42 -26.62
N LEU A 734 28.24 -44.22 -27.68
CA LEU A 734 27.92 -45.65 -27.65
C LEU A 734 28.91 -46.43 -26.77
N TYR A 735 30.19 -46.06 -26.80
CA TYR A 735 31.20 -46.65 -25.92
C TYR A 735 30.87 -46.38 -24.44
N GLU A 736 30.51 -45.14 -24.10
CA GLU A 736 30.12 -44.74 -22.75
C GLU A 736 28.87 -45.49 -22.29
N PHE A 737 27.84 -45.54 -23.14
CA PHE A 737 26.61 -46.29 -22.83
C PHE A 737 26.87 -47.77 -22.59
N LEU A 738 27.61 -48.45 -23.49
CA LEU A 738 27.94 -49.87 -23.34
C LEU A 738 28.77 -50.15 -22.07
N SER A 739 29.65 -49.22 -21.69
CA SER A 739 30.42 -49.31 -20.44
C SER A 739 29.53 -49.22 -19.20
N ILE A 740 28.55 -48.32 -19.21
CA ILE A 740 27.55 -48.19 -18.14
C ILE A 740 26.69 -49.46 -18.04
N VAL A 741 26.20 -49.97 -19.18
CA VAL A 741 25.38 -51.19 -19.22
C VAL A 741 26.17 -52.40 -18.75
N ALA A 742 27.44 -52.55 -19.14
CA ALA A 742 28.32 -53.62 -18.69
C ALA A 742 28.57 -53.55 -17.17
N LYS A 743 28.79 -52.35 -16.61
CA LYS A 743 28.94 -52.18 -15.16
C LYS A 743 27.64 -52.53 -14.42
N ARG A 744 26.51 -51.96 -14.85
CA ARG A 744 25.18 -52.17 -14.24
C ARG A 744 24.78 -53.64 -14.25
N SER A 745 24.97 -54.34 -15.38
CA SER A 745 24.65 -55.77 -15.49
C SER A 745 25.61 -56.66 -14.68
N PHE A 746 26.86 -56.23 -14.47
CA PHE A 746 27.79 -56.91 -13.57
C PHE A 746 27.38 -56.77 -12.10
N GLU A 747 26.93 -55.59 -11.67
CA GLU A 747 26.53 -55.31 -10.29
C GLU A 747 25.13 -55.86 -9.94
N ALA A 748 24.24 -55.99 -10.93
CA ALA A 748 22.86 -56.44 -10.72
C ALA A 748 22.73 -57.89 -10.24
N ASP A 749 23.68 -58.76 -10.59
CA ASP A 749 23.69 -60.16 -10.14
C ASP A 749 24.92 -60.42 -9.27
N LYS A 750 24.66 -60.66 -7.97
CA LYS A 750 25.71 -61.01 -7.00
C LYS A 750 26.49 -62.26 -7.43
N ALA A 751 25.87 -63.18 -8.18
CA ALA A 751 26.55 -64.36 -8.72
C ALA A 751 27.68 -63.98 -9.69
N ASN A 752 27.56 -62.87 -10.44
CA ASN A 752 28.62 -62.41 -11.34
C ASN A 752 29.84 -61.88 -10.56
N ILE A 753 29.60 -61.19 -9.44
CA ILE A 753 30.66 -60.69 -8.55
C ILE A 753 31.37 -61.88 -7.89
N ASP A 754 30.60 -62.81 -7.29
CA ASP A 754 31.14 -64.00 -6.64
C ASP A 754 31.91 -64.89 -7.64
N LEU A 755 31.42 -65.02 -8.87
CA LEU A 755 32.07 -65.83 -9.91
C LEU A 755 33.35 -65.16 -10.45
N ALA A 756 33.38 -63.84 -10.57
CA ALA A 756 34.58 -63.09 -10.94
C ALA A 756 35.65 -63.14 -9.83
N GLU A 757 35.26 -63.05 -8.56
CA GLU A 757 36.15 -63.23 -7.43
C GLU A 757 36.67 -64.67 -7.37
N LEU A 758 35.79 -65.66 -7.59
CA LEU A 758 36.17 -67.07 -7.71
C LEU A 758 37.17 -67.30 -8.83
N GLU A 759 36.94 -66.73 -10.02
CA GLU A 759 37.83 -66.84 -11.17
C GLU A 759 39.22 -66.23 -10.87
N LYS A 760 39.28 -65.10 -10.15
CA LYS A 760 40.54 -64.48 -9.72
C LYS A 760 41.32 -65.36 -8.74
N ILE A 761 40.66 -65.84 -7.67
CA ILE A 761 41.32 -66.66 -6.63
C ILE A 761 41.75 -68.01 -7.21
N VAL A 762 40.87 -68.64 -7.99
CA VAL A 762 41.17 -69.91 -8.69
C VAL A 762 42.29 -69.70 -9.71
N GLY A 763 42.26 -68.62 -10.49
CA GLY A 763 43.33 -68.30 -11.44
C GLY A 763 44.70 -68.17 -10.78
N VAL A 764 44.79 -67.54 -9.61
CA VAL A 764 46.03 -67.47 -8.81
C VAL A 764 46.42 -68.86 -8.28
N ALA A 765 45.46 -69.67 -7.86
CA ALA A 765 45.71 -71.02 -7.35
C ALA A 765 46.23 -72.00 -8.42
N LEU A 766 45.99 -71.69 -9.70
CA LEU A 766 46.41 -72.47 -10.86
C LEU A 766 47.76 -72.02 -11.45
N LEU A 767 48.41 -70.98 -10.93
CA LEU A 767 49.76 -70.59 -11.36
C LEU A 767 50.81 -71.66 -11.02
N PRO A 768 51.89 -71.83 -11.83
CA PRO A 768 52.32 -70.95 -12.93
C PRO A 768 51.67 -71.23 -14.29
N ASP A 769 51.22 -72.45 -14.57
CA ASP A 769 50.53 -72.80 -15.81
C ASP A 769 49.04 -73.00 -15.54
N ILE A 770 48.27 -71.91 -15.72
CA ILE A 770 46.84 -71.87 -15.40
C ILE A 770 46.07 -72.93 -16.19
N ASN A 771 46.53 -73.25 -17.40
CA ASN A 771 45.75 -74.00 -18.39
C ASN A 771 45.89 -75.50 -18.13
N GLN A 772 47.14 -75.97 -18.05
CA GLN A 772 47.44 -77.36 -17.75
C GLN A 772 46.93 -77.73 -16.36
N ASN A 773 47.04 -76.81 -15.40
CA ASN A 773 46.54 -77.02 -14.05
C ASN A 773 45.01 -77.06 -13.99
N ALA A 774 44.30 -76.22 -14.76
CA ALA A 774 42.83 -76.26 -14.81
C ALA A 774 42.32 -77.60 -15.38
N GLU A 775 42.95 -78.10 -16.43
CA GLU A 775 42.64 -79.42 -17.01
C GLU A 775 42.96 -80.56 -16.04
N THR A 776 44.08 -80.46 -15.33
CA THR A 776 44.48 -81.42 -14.29
C THR A 776 43.44 -81.49 -13.17
N VAL A 777 42.92 -80.34 -12.72
CA VAL A 777 41.88 -80.31 -11.67
C VAL A 777 40.57 -80.91 -12.20
N LEU A 778 40.15 -80.53 -13.41
CA LEU A 778 38.95 -81.08 -14.05
C LEU A 778 39.04 -82.60 -14.26
N HIS A 779 40.23 -83.14 -14.52
CA HIS A 779 40.45 -84.58 -14.71
C HIS A 779 40.12 -85.42 -13.48
N TYR A 780 40.36 -84.89 -12.27
CA TYR A 780 40.05 -85.59 -11.01
C TYR A 780 38.61 -85.36 -10.51
N MET A 781 37.80 -84.56 -11.21
CA MET A 781 36.41 -84.29 -10.83
C MET A 781 35.49 -85.42 -11.30
N HIS A 782 34.87 -86.11 -10.35
CA HIS A 782 33.87 -87.13 -10.62
C HIS A 782 32.45 -86.57 -10.45
N PRO A 783 31.51 -86.84 -11.36
CA PRO A 783 30.14 -86.34 -11.24
C PRO A 783 29.40 -87.04 -10.09
N ILE A 784 28.54 -86.29 -9.40
CA ILE A 784 27.64 -86.79 -8.36
C ILE A 784 26.21 -86.31 -8.64
N ASP A 785 25.22 -86.93 -8.00
CA ASP A 785 23.84 -86.40 -8.01
C ASP A 785 23.81 -85.00 -7.40
N GLU A 786 23.09 -84.07 -8.05
CA GLU A 786 23.05 -82.67 -7.61
C GLU A 786 22.40 -82.54 -6.23
N ASP A 787 23.17 -82.12 -5.23
CA ASP A 787 22.67 -81.75 -3.90
C ASP A 787 23.11 -80.32 -3.56
N ARG A 788 22.14 -79.43 -3.32
CA ARG A 788 22.34 -78.01 -2.98
C ARG A 788 23.36 -77.28 -3.89
N GLY A 789 23.38 -77.62 -5.18
CA GLY A 789 24.26 -77.00 -6.19
C GLY A 789 25.66 -77.60 -6.30
N PHE A 790 25.98 -78.63 -5.50
CA PHE A 790 27.18 -79.46 -5.65
C PHE A 790 26.93 -80.56 -6.68
N THR A 791 27.78 -80.65 -7.69
CA THR A 791 27.57 -81.50 -8.88
C THR A 791 28.76 -82.42 -9.17
N ALA A 792 29.87 -82.24 -8.46
CA ALA A 792 31.05 -83.08 -8.62
C ALA A 792 31.74 -83.32 -7.27
N GLU A 793 32.61 -84.33 -7.20
CA GLU A 793 33.49 -84.59 -6.08
C GLU A 793 34.94 -84.84 -6.52
N ILE A 794 35.89 -84.53 -5.64
CA ILE A 794 37.31 -84.91 -5.77
C ILE A 794 37.72 -85.66 -4.51
N ASN A 795 38.29 -86.85 -4.67
CA ASN A 795 38.97 -87.58 -3.62
C ASN A 795 40.48 -87.30 -3.64
N LEU A 796 40.99 -86.54 -2.68
CA LEU A 796 42.42 -86.20 -2.59
C LEU A 796 43.34 -87.41 -2.38
N ALA A 797 42.81 -88.56 -1.96
CA ALA A 797 43.59 -89.80 -1.83
C ALA A 797 43.96 -90.42 -3.19
N GLU A 798 43.15 -90.16 -4.22
CA GLU A 798 43.30 -90.73 -5.58
C GLU A 798 44.13 -89.84 -6.51
N VAL A 799 44.38 -88.60 -6.13
CA VAL A 799 45.25 -87.66 -6.86
C VAL A 799 46.71 -88.08 -6.70
N ILE A 800 47.50 -88.12 -7.78
CA ILE A 800 48.94 -88.43 -7.70
C ILE A 800 49.74 -87.31 -7.01
N ASP A 801 50.88 -87.64 -6.39
CA ASP A 801 51.64 -86.70 -5.55
C ASP A 801 52.08 -85.41 -6.29
N GLU A 802 52.34 -85.49 -7.60
CA GLU A 802 52.67 -84.34 -8.45
C GLU A 802 51.49 -83.35 -8.57
N HIS A 803 50.28 -83.85 -8.76
CA HIS A 803 49.07 -83.04 -8.96
C HIS A 803 48.41 -82.61 -7.64
N LYS A 804 48.72 -83.30 -6.53
CA LYS A 804 48.12 -83.05 -5.21
C LYS A 804 48.24 -81.60 -4.76
N ARG A 805 49.36 -80.93 -5.05
CA ARG A 805 49.57 -79.53 -4.65
C ARG A 805 48.62 -78.59 -5.39
N THR A 806 48.54 -78.72 -6.71
CA THR A 806 47.65 -77.92 -7.56
C THR A 806 46.19 -78.14 -7.21
N VAL A 807 45.76 -79.41 -7.14
CA VAL A 807 44.37 -79.76 -6.81
C VAL A 807 44.00 -79.26 -5.41
N ARG A 808 44.87 -79.42 -4.41
CA ARG A 808 44.64 -78.89 -3.06
C ARG A 808 44.58 -77.36 -3.03
N SER A 809 45.44 -76.69 -3.78
CA SER A 809 45.43 -75.22 -3.92
C SER A 809 44.11 -74.72 -4.50
N THR A 810 43.63 -75.36 -5.57
CA THR A 810 42.35 -75.04 -6.22
C THR A 810 41.14 -75.36 -5.33
N LEU A 811 41.17 -76.49 -4.59
CA LEU A 811 40.12 -76.83 -3.63
C LEU A 811 40.08 -75.83 -2.46
N ASN A 812 41.24 -75.41 -1.95
CA ASN A 812 41.31 -74.37 -0.93
C ASN A 812 40.76 -73.02 -1.45
N ALA A 813 41.11 -72.64 -2.68
CA ALA A 813 40.58 -71.45 -3.34
C ALA A 813 39.05 -71.51 -3.56
N GLY A 814 38.51 -72.69 -3.88
CA GLY A 814 37.06 -72.87 -3.96
C GLY A 814 36.38 -72.85 -2.59
N ALA A 815 37.05 -73.32 -1.55
CA ALA A 815 36.53 -73.37 -0.19
C ALA A 815 36.42 -71.97 0.45
N THR A 816 37.29 -71.01 0.10
CA THR A 816 37.22 -69.63 0.62
C THR A 816 35.90 -68.94 0.28
N LEU A 817 35.27 -69.30 -0.84
CA LEU A 817 33.98 -68.77 -1.30
C LEU A 817 32.82 -69.77 -1.10
N GLY A 818 33.03 -70.81 -0.29
CA GLY A 818 32.00 -71.83 -0.01
C GLY A 818 31.59 -72.67 -1.22
N ARG A 819 32.39 -72.69 -2.29
CA ARG A 819 32.13 -73.46 -3.52
C ARG A 819 32.76 -74.86 -3.51
N VAL A 820 33.45 -75.18 -2.42
CA VAL A 820 33.97 -76.51 -2.11
C VAL A 820 33.61 -76.83 -0.66
N GLN A 821 33.04 -78.01 -0.43
CA GLN A 821 32.69 -78.48 0.90
C GLN A 821 33.32 -79.84 1.18
N ARG A 822 33.91 -80.01 2.36
CA ARG A 822 34.44 -81.31 2.78
C ARG A 822 33.30 -82.18 3.33
N ARG A 823 33.21 -83.44 2.91
CA ARG A 823 32.11 -84.36 3.29
C ARG A 823 32.01 -84.61 4.80
N SER A 824 33.15 -84.70 5.50
CA SER A 824 33.23 -84.90 6.96
C SER A 824 34.57 -84.39 7.53
N LYS A 825 34.62 -84.09 8.84
CA LYS A 825 35.87 -83.76 9.54
C LYS A 825 36.84 -84.95 9.45
N GLY A 826 37.83 -84.85 8.57
CA GLY A 826 38.85 -85.88 8.34
C GLY A 826 38.75 -86.65 7.02
N ALA A 827 37.66 -86.49 6.25
CA ALA A 827 37.48 -87.20 4.97
C ALA A 827 38.38 -86.63 3.85
N ASN A 828 38.88 -87.46 2.93
CA ASN A 828 39.64 -86.98 1.76
C ASN A 828 38.76 -86.56 0.58
N GLU A 829 37.44 -86.64 0.75
CA GLU A 829 36.43 -86.33 -0.25
C GLU A 829 35.92 -84.88 -0.10
N PHE A 830 35.92 -84.16 -1.22
CA PHE A 830 35.47 -82.78 -1.33
C PHE A 830 34.38 -82.68 -2.40
N TRP A 831 33.22 -82.15 -2.02
CA TRP A 831 32.15 -81.79 -2.94
C TRP A 831 32.42 -80.43 -3.57
N ILE A 832 32.14 -80.33 -4.86
CA ILE A 832 32.43 -79.18 -5.71
C ILE A 832 31.15 -78.63 -6.28
N HIS A 833 30.94 -77.34 -6.03
CA HIS A 833 29.81 -76.59 -6.53
C HIS A 833 29.91 -76.39 -8.05
N ARG A 834 28.76 -76.37 -8.73
CA ARG A 834 28.67 -76.14 -10.19
C ARG A 834 29.41 -74.89 -10.67
N ASP A 835 29.51 -73.87 -9.82
CA ASP A 835 30.18 -72.60 -10.16
C ASP A 835 31.69 -72.75 -10.27
N LEU A 836 32.34 -73.56 -9.41
CA LEU A 836 33.78 -73.84 -9.53
C LEU A 836 34.07 -74.65 -10.80
N TYR A 837 33.22 -75.63 -11.11
CA TYR A 837 33.31 -76.37 -12.37
C TYR A 837 33.18 -75.44 -13.59
N LYS A 838 32.16 -74.57 -13.61
CA LYS A 838 31.95 -73.57 -14.67
C LYS A 838 33.16 -72.64 -14.82
N THR A 839 33.75 -72.18 -13.71
CA THR A 839 34.94 -71.32 -13.74
C THR A 839 36.14 -72.04 -14.33
N LEU A 840 36.43 -73.28 -13.91
CA LEU A 840 37.53 -74.07 -14.46
C LEU A 840 37.32 -74.40 -15.95
N ALA A 841 36.09 -74.72 -16.34
CA ALA A 841 35.72 -74.95 -17.74
C ALA A 841 35.86 -73.68 -18.60
N ARG A 842 35.48 -72.52 -18.06
CA ARG A 842 35.63 -71.21 -18.73
C ARG A 842 37.11 -70.83 -18.91
N ILE A 843 37.94 -71.08 -17.90
CA ILE A 843 39.39 -70.89 -17.97
C ILE A 843 39.97 -71.78 -19.08
N ARG A 844 39.60 -73.06 -19.13
CA ARG A 844 40.00 -73.98 -20.21
C ARG A 844 39.50 -73.56 -21.60
N ALA A 845 38.30 -73.00 -21.70
CA ALA A 845 37.75 -72.58 -23.00
C ALA A 845 38.52 -71.40 -23.60
N ARG A 846 38.93 -70.42 -22.78
CA ARG A 846 39.72 -69.27 -23.25
C ARG A 846 41.07 -69.66 -23.83
N THR A 847 41.62 -70.79 -23.41
CA THR A 847 42.98 -71.21 -23.78
C THR A 847 43.00 -71.99 -25.07
N LEU A 848 41.97 -72.81 -25.31
CA LEU A 848 41.72 -73.40 -26.63
C LEU A 848 41.53 -72.31 -27.70
N MET A 849 40.89 -71.19 -27.36
CA MET A 849 40.73 -70.05 -28.25
C MET A 849 42.04 -69.26 -28.49
N ALA A 850 42.93 -69.17 -27.49
CA ALA A 850 44.21 -68.48 -27.59
C ALA A 850 45.24 -69.21 -28.49
N ASP A 851 45.20 -70.54 -28.53
CA ASP A 851 46.12 -71.36 -29.35
C ASP A 851 45.75 -71.40 -30.84
N TYR A 852 44.49 -71.13 -31.20
CA TYR A 852 44.06 -71.01 -32.61
C TYR A 852 44.60 -69.74 -33.30
N GLY A 853 45.12 -68.77 -32.55
CA GLY A 853 45.61 -67.48 -33.06
C GLY A 853 47.13 -67.36 -33.22
N ARG A 854 47.93 -68.37 -32.87
CA ARG A 854 49.38 -68.34 -33.05
C ARG A 854 49.80 -69.11 -34.31
N PRO A 855 50.30 -68.45 -35.37
CA PRO A 855 51.13 -69.17 -36.33
C PRO A 855 52.34 -69.71 -35.56
N ARG A 856 52.56 -71.04 -35.59
CA ARG A 856 53.82 -71.64 -35.15
C ARG A 856 54.94 -71.13 -36.06
N LEU A 857 55.55 -70.01 -35.69
CA LEU A 857 56.79 -69.56 -36.28
C LEU A 857 57.91 -70.49 -35.78
N ALA A 858 58.41 -71.30 -36.70
CA ALA A 858 59.62 -72.08 -36.50
C ALA A 858 60.82 -71.16 -36.22
N GLY A 859 61.62 -71.54 -35.21
CA GLY A 859 63.04 -71.20 -35.11
C GLY A 859 63.42 -69.73 -34.94
N GLY A 860 63.56 -69.27 -33.70
CA GLY A 860 64.29 -68.04 -33.38
C GLY A 860 64.51 -67.93 -31.87
N GLN A 861 65.76 -68.08 -31.43
CA GLN A 861 66.15 -67.93 -30.02
C GLN A 861 65.83 -66.51 -29.52
N ALA A 862 64.87 -66.40 -28.60
CA ALA A 862 64.69 -65.18 -27.81
C ALA A 862 65.49 -65.33 -26.51
N GLN A 863 66.64 -64.64 -26.43
CA GLN A 863 67.30 -64.36 -25.16
C GLN A 863 66.38 -63.46 -24.32
N GLY A 864 66.08 -63.89 -23.10
CA GLY A 864 65.27 -63.15 -22.16
C GLY A 864 66.01 -61.95 -21.58
N GLU A 865 65.49 -60.75 -21.79
CA GLU A 865 65.82 -59.61 -20.95
C GLU A 865 64.92 -59.60 -19.71
N ARG A 866 65.56 -59.79 -18.55
CA ARG A 866 64.93 -59.68 -17.23
C ARG A 866 64.68 -58.21 -16.93
N PHE A 867 63.41 -57.86 -16.68
CA PHE A 867 63.03 -56.54 -16.19
C PHE A 867 63.45 -56.37 -14.73
N GLY A 868 64.46 -55.54 -14.47
CA GLY A 868 64.93 -55.17 -13.14
C GLY A 868 65.63 -53.82 -13.20
N GLY A 869 64.86 -52.73 -13.16
CA GLY A 869 65.36 -51.35 -13.18
C GLY A 869 65.46 -50.73 -11.78
N SER A 870 66.55 -50.02 -11.53
CA SER A 870 66.95 -49.34 -10.28
C SER A 870 66.06 -48.13 -9.91
N ILE A 871 65.87 -47.90 -8.60
CA ILE A 871 64.98 -46.90 -7.97
C ILE A 871 65.58 -45.46 -7.94
N THR A 872 66.71 -45.20 -8.61
CA THR A 872 67.42 -43.89 -8.51
C THR A 872 67.46 -43.04 -9.78
N GLN A 873 66.65 -43.33 -10.80
CA GLN A 873 66.46 -42.41 -11.94
C GLN A 873 65.12 -41.67 -11.84
N GLN A 874 65.18 -40.33 -11.76
CA GLN A 874 64.01 -39.47 -11.94
C GLN A 874 63.41 -39.71 -13.34
N ALA A 875 62.14 -40.10 -13.37
CA ALA A 875 61.37 -40.24 -14.59
C ALA A 875 61.32 -38.89 -15.34
N LYS A 876 61.87 -38.87 -16.56
CA LYS A 876 61.68 -37.77 -17.50
C LYS A 876 60.19 -37.70 -17.85
N ALA A 877 59.55 -36.56 -17.59
CA ALA A 877 58.21 -36.28 -18.05
C ALA A 877 58.12 -36.45 -19.58
N ILE A 878 57.10 -37.18 -20.04
CA ILE A 878 56.81 -37.31 -21.47
C ILE A 878 56.18 -35.98 -21.93
N GLU A 879 57.00 -35.04 -22.38
CA GLU A 879 56.54 -33.90 -23.17
C GLU A 879 56.35 -34.34 -24.62
N HIS A 880 55.09 -34.38 -25.08
CA HIS A 880 54.78 -34.44 -26.51
C HIS A 880 55.00 -33.05 -27.14
N ARG A 881 56.18 -32.86 -27.74
CA ARG A 881 56.39 -31.83 -28.77
C ARG A 881 56.01 -32.41 -30.14
N PRO A 882 55.04 -31.84 -30.87
CA PRO A 882 54.83 -32.20 -32.26
C PRO A 882 56.03 -31.70 -33.08
N ALA A 883 56.63 -32.59 -33.87
CA ALA A 883 57.65 -32.23 -34.84
C ALA A 883 57.00 -31.35 -35.91
N ALA A 884 57.30 -30.06 -35.89
CA ALA A 884 57.01 -29.16 -36.99
C ALA A 884 57.91 -29.53 -38.17
N VAL A 885 57.30 -29.99 -39.26
CA VAL A 885 57.96 -30.09 -40.57
C VAL A 885 58.06 -28.66 -41.13
N PRO A 886 59.26 -28.13 -41.46
CA PRO A 886 59.36 -26.87 -42.17
C PRO A 886 58.90 -27.07 -43.62
N ALA A 887 58.04 -26.17 -44.10
CA ALA A 887 57.64 -26.09 -45.49
C ALA A 887 58.80 -25.52 -46.32
N ASP A 888 59.43 -26.36 -47.14
CA ASP A 888 60.37 -25.94 -48.19
C ASP A 888 59.71 -26.20 -49.56
N ASP A 889 59.14 -25.14 -50.14
CA ASP A 889 58.47 -25.13 -51.47
C ASP A 889 59.42 -25.42 -52.66
N ALA A 890 60.70 -25.72 -52.40
CA ALA A 890 61.69 -26.02 -53.43
C ALA A 890 61.83 -27.52 -53.77
N THR A 891 61.26 -28.44 -52.97
CA THR A 891 61.43 -29.90 -53.18
C THR A 891 60.28 -30.55 -53.95
N THR A 892 59.11 -29.92 -53.97
CA THR A 892 57.89 -30.47 -54.59
C THR A 892 57.89 -30.37 -56.12
N THR A 893 58.62 -29.41 -56.70
CA THR A 893 58.76 -29.22 -58.15
C THR A 893 59.80 -30.17 -58.77
N GLU A 894 60.90 -30.48 -58.08
CA GLU A 894 61.91 -31.45 -58.55
C GLU A 894 61.41 -32.90 -58.49
N ILE A 895 60.71 -33.28 -57.41
CA ILE A 895 60.15 -34.64 -57.27
C ILE A 895 59.04 -34.89 -58.30
N ARG A 896 58.21 -33.88 -58.59
CA ARG A 896 57.13 -33.96 -59.58
C ARG A 896 57.65 -33.99 -61.02
N GLY A 897 58.73 -33.27 -61.32
CA GLY A 897 59.41 -33.32 -62.61
C GLY A 897 60.07 -34.68 -62.89
N GLY A 898 60.71 -35.28 -61.89
CA GLY A 898 61.32 -36.61 -61.98
C GLY A 898 60.30 -37.75 -62.12
N PHE A 899 59.15 -37.65 -61.44
CA PHE A 899 58.10 -38.67 -61.53
C PHE A 899 57.36 -38.62 -62.87
N ILE A 900 57.07 -37.43 -63.40
CA ILE A 900 56.39 -37.25 -64.70
C ILE A 900 57.29 -37.71 -65.86
N THR A 901 58.60 -37.47 -65.79
CA THR A 901 59.54 -37.97 -66.81
C THR A 901 59.67 -39.49 -66.80
N GLN A 902 59.70 -40.13 -65.62
CA GLN A 902 59.68 -41.59 -65.51
C GLN A 902 58.36 -42.22 -65.97
N LEU A 903 57.22 -41.56 -65.71
CA LEU A 903 55.91 -42.02 -66.15
C LEU A 903 55.72 -41.89 -67.67
N LEU A 904 56.16 -40.78 -68.28
CA LEU A 904 56.10 -40.57 -69.74
C LEU A 904 57.04 -41.52 -70.50
N ALA A 905 58.19 -41.85 -69.92
CA ALA A 905 59.09 -42.88 -70.45
C ALA A 905 58.49 -44.28 -70.36
N ALA A 906 57.78 -44.61 -69.27
CA ALA A 906 57.09 -45.89 -69.11
C ALA A 906 55.87 -46.05 -70.05
N LEU A 907 55.25 -44.95 -70.47
CA LEU A 907 54.11 -44.92 -71.39
C LEU A 907 54.51 -44.69 -72.87
N ASN A 908 55.81 -44.54 -73.16
CA ASN A 908 56.37 -44.30 -74.48
C ASN A 908 55.81 -43.06 -75.20
N ILE A 909 55.50 -41.99 -74.45
CA ILE A 909 54.96 -40.72 -74.97
C ILE A 909 56.09 -39.69 -75.03
N LYS A 910 56.30 -39.05 -76.18
CA LYS A 910 57.29 -37.97 -76.33
C LYS A 910 56.87 -36.73 -75.53
N SER A 911 57.79 -36.16 -74.76
CA SER A 911 57.57 -35.04 -73.84
C SER A 911 56.91 -33.81 -74.49
N GLU A 912 57.22 -33.52 -75.75
CA GLU A 912 56.67 -32.41 -76.53
C GLU A 912 55.14 -32.51 -76.76
N ALA A 913 54.55 -33.70 -76.65
CA ALA A 913 53.10 -33.91 -76.79
C ALA A 913 52.34 -33.62 -75.49
N TRP A 914 53.00 -33.74 -74.33
CA TRP A 914 52.40 -33.53 -73.01
C TRP A 914 52.23 -32.04 -72.68
N GLU A 915 53.21 -31.20 -73.03
CA GLU A 915 53.16 -29.75 -72.79
C GLU A 915 52.07 -29.01 -73.59
N ARG A 916 51.58 -29.59 -74.71
CA ARG A 916 50.47 -29.02 -75.49
C ARG A 916 49.08 -29.27 -74.89
N VAL A 917 48.93 -30.21 -73.96
CA VAL A 917 47.62 -30.61 -73.40
C VAL A 917 47.33 -29.93 -72.05
N SER A 918 48.35 -29.52 -71.30
CA SER A 918 48.18 -28.88 -69.99
C SER A 918 47.85 -27.39 -70.03
N GLY A 919 47.89 -26.74 -71.20
CA GLY A 919 47.60 -25.32 -71.35
C GLY A 919 46.17 -25.04 -71.81
N ASN A 920 45.18 -25.21 -70.94
CA ASN A 920 43.89 -24.48 -70.92
C ASN A 920 42.91 -25.14 -69.93
N ALA A 921 43.03 -24.83 -68.63
CA ALA A 921 41.96 -25.01 -67.64
C ALA A 921 42.21 -24.19 -66.36
N HIS A 922 42.21 -22.86 -66.51
CA HIS A 922 41.91 -21.94 -65.41
C HIS A 922 40.90 -20.91 -65.90
N VAL A 923 39.62 -21.28 -65.82
CA VAL A 923 38.45 -20.39 -65.66
C VAL A 923 37.51 -21.07 -64.69
#